data_AF-B1ZP95-F1
#
_entry.id   AF-B1ZP95-F1
#
_cell.length_a   1.000
_cell.length_b   1.000
_cell.length_c   1.000
_cell.angle_alpha   90.00
_cell.angle_beta   90.00
_cell.angle_gamma   90.00
#
_symmetry.space_group_name_H-M   'P 1'
#
loop_
_entity.id
_entity.type
_entity.pdbx_description
1 polymer ?
#
loop_
_entity_poly.entity_id
_entity_poly.type
_entity_poly.pdbx_seq_one_letter_code
_entity_poly.pdbx_strand_id
1 'polypeptide(L)'
;MAQESYHTQHAPFGAFASFTVGLVDSQGGFGQSLGVPARQNVYVGFRSAQHARWQMLPFLNPPVAAETAFTAEDTVPRPPGGFDALRPAAYQRTLNWASDTWRADESRFGFSLLTPFDHVADPAKMKKSAARFQLAPAIFGWIEYDNRAGTEPVELMFGIGDPSRPLRPLSEADPKLVGFAGGTGWGYATAPTRGIELRQGFDVFAPKFRDYHGLLVIAAETALVFSVPAGRRKRFPLVLGFYAAGTQTTGLPASYAYTRVFDDLEDVLKHGLEHFDRYAAIAATRDRELDRSRLNPDQRFLLAQSTHSYYGSTQLLWDKRGPLWMVNEGEYRMINTFDLTVDHVFFELAWHPWAVRDVLDLFVRRYSYRDRHGLAFTHDMGVMNHFTMPGRSSYECDHLTGCFSHMTMEQLLNWVLTAVTYASHTEDRRWLKTNLKTLLACAESLHVRDDADPKKRDGILKRDSDRCGADGSEITTYDSLDVSLGQARNNLYLAVKTLGAWVLLERAFGALGQAKAAGDARATADRLAQSITQKFEHDTGFFPAVFEKGNRSRILPAVEGFIYPLYLGYTDATNRTGRFAPLFRQLGQHMAQALQPGICLDAKSGGWKMSSTSTNTWFSKIAIAQHVVRQLFPEVMNDAARAGDRVHADWQRTPGCGRDAMCDQIRSDSGVACGSRYYPRGVSCYLWLSE
;
A
#
# COMPACT_ATOMS: atom_id res chain seq x y z
N MET A 1 -9.06 -10.49 -24.30
CA MET A 1 -8.52 -10.05 -22.99
C MET A 1 -7.40 -9.09 -23.27
N ALA A 2 -7.32 -7.96 -22.56
CA ALA A 2 -6.17 -7.05 -22.66
C ALA A 2 -4.91 -7.79 -22.18
N GLN A 3 -3.77 -7.51 -22.80
CA GLN A 3 -2.50 -8.11 -22.40
C GLN A 3 -2.08 -7.57 -21.03
N GLU A 4 -1.70 -8.46 -20.10
CA GLU A 4 -1.22 -8.06 -18.78
C GLU A 4 0.06 -7.23 -18.89
N SER A 5 0.08 -6.09 -18.21
CA SER A 5 1.21 -5.17 -18.19
C SER A 5 1.00 -4.19 -17.03
N TYR A 6 1.87 -4.30 -16.02
CA TYR A 6 1.74 -3.53 -14.78
C TYR A 6 3.08 -3.37 -14.07
N HIS A 7 3.30 -2.24 -13.43
CA HIS A 7 4.37 -2.06 -12.45
C HIS A 7 4.02 -2.76 -11.13
N THR A 8 5.05 -3.17 -10.42
CA THR A 8 4.97 -3.59 -9.02
C THR A 8 6.12 -2.95 -8.25
N GLN A 9 5.82 -2.45 -7.05
CA GLN A 9 6.82 -1.94 -6.12
C GLN A 9 7.55 -3.11 -5.45
N HIS A 10 8.87 -3.04 -5.31
CA HIS A 10 9.62 -4.00 -4.50
C HIS A 10 10.37 -3.20 -3.44
N ALA A 11 9.93 -3.30 -2.20
CA ALA A 11 10.25 -2.33 -1.17
C ALA A 11 10.75 -2.98 0.13
N PRO A 12 11.85 -2.48 0.72
CA PRO A 12 12.23 -2.89 2.06
C PRO A 12 11.28 -2.29 3.10
N PHE A 13 11.25 -2.91 4.28
CA PHE A 13 10.45 -2.45 5.40
C PHE A 13 10.88 -1.06 5.90
N GLY A 14 9.96 -0.08 5.89
CA GLY A 14 10.15 1.21 6.56
C GLY A 14 11.19 2.16 5.93
N ALA A 15 11.66 1.92 4.70
CA ALA A 15 12.66 2.78 4.08
C ALA A 15 12.10 3.89 3.18
N PHE A 16 10.77 3.93 2.99
CA PHE A 16 10.08 4.74 1.98
C PHE A 16 10.79 4.66 0.62
N ALA A 17 11.02 3.45 0.17
CA ALA A 17 11.82 3.18 -1.00
C ALA A 17 11.24 2.01 -1.78
N SER A 18 11.44 2.00 -3.10
CA SER A 18 11.02 0.89 -3.95
C SER A 18 11.93 0.77 -5.17
N PHE A 19 12.20 -0.47 -5.57
CA PHE A 19 12.60 -0.81 -6.93
C PHE A 19 11.36 -1.20 -7.72
N THR A 20 10.89 -0.32 -8.59
CA THR A 20 9.62 -0.50 -9.30
C THR A 20 9.86 -0.97 -10.72
N VAL A 21 9.20 -2.05 -11.16
CA VAL A 21 9.40 -2.63 -12.50
C VAL A 21 8.19 -3.45 -12.93
N GLY A 22 8.08 -3.80 -14.22
CA GLY A 22 7.12 -4.79 -14.72
C GLY A 22 6.22 -4.32 -15.86
N LEU A 23 6.01 -3.01 -16.02
CA LEU A 23 5.20 -2.46 -17.10
C LEU A 23 5.97 -2.55 -18.43
N VAL A 24 5.31 -3.10 -19.45
CA VAL A 24 5.89 -3.31 -20.79
C VAL A 24 6.20 -1.98 -21.46
N ASP A 25 7.39 -1.90 -22.05
CA ASP A 25 7.94 -0.74 -22.75
C ASP A 25 7.98 0.53 -21.88
N SER A 26 8.14 0.35 -20.57
CA SER A 26 8.21 1.44 -19.60
C SER A 26 9.39 1.28 -18.65
N GLN A 27 9.94 2.43 -18.30
CA GLN A 27 11.00 2.57 -17.33
C GLN A 27 10.50 2.33 -15.90
N GLY A 28 11.41 1.93 -15.03
CA GLY A 28 11.16 1.62 -13.63
C GLY A 28 12.25 2.19 -12.73
N GLY A 29 12.82 1.35 -11.87
CA GLY A 29 14.06 1.60 -11.14
C GLY A 29 13.91 2.02 -9.68
N PHE A 30 14.99 2.58 -9.14
CA PHE A 30 15.17 2.95 -7.74
C PHE A 30 14.50 4.28 -7.40
N GLY A 31 13.42 4.23 -6.64
CA GLY A 31 12.76 5.40 -6.06
C GLY A 31 12.98 5.50 -4.55
N GLN A 32 13.44 6.66 -4.09
CA GLN A 32 13.52 7.02 -2.66
C GLN A 32 12.54 8.17 -2.40
N SER A 33 11.55 7.96 -1.52
CA SER A 33 10.53 8.94 -1.13
C SER A 33 9.73 9.52 -2.32
N LEU A 34 9.54 8.71 -3.37
CA LEU A 34 8.76 9.05 -4.56
C LEU A 34 7.34 8.48 -4.47
N GLY A 35 6.37 9.21 -5.03
CA GLY A 35 4.99 8.75 -5.22
C GLY A 35 4.72 8.14 -6.61
N VAL A 36 5.77 7.90 -7.40
CA VAL A 36 5.72 7.42 -8.79
C VAL A 36 6.96 6.57 -9.11
N PRO A 37 6.96 5.76 -10.18
CA PRO A 37 8.18 5.10 -10.67
C PRO A 37 9.32 6.07 -10.98
N ALA A 38 10.57 5.66 -10.76
CA ALA A 38 11.76 6.52 -10.86
C ALA A 38 12.20 6.87 -12.28
N ARG A 39 11.58 6.29 -13.31
CA ARG A 39 11.88 6.52 -14.75
C ARG A 39 13.33 6.23 -15.13
N GLN A 40 13.91 5.19 -14.57
CA GLN A 40 15.22 4.66 -14.92
C GLN A 40 15.07 3.46 -15.85
N ASN A 41 16.01 3.30 -16.79
CA ASN A 41 16.09 2.09 -17.59
C ASN A 41 16.50 0.91 -16.72
N VAL A 42 15.81 -0.22 -16.88
CA VAL A 42 16.15 -1.47 -16.19
C VAL A 42 16.55 -2.50 -17.24
N TYR A 43 17.83 -2.86 -17.24
CA TYR A 43 18.40 -3.85 -18.17
C TYR A 43 18.34 -5.22 -17.53
N VAL A 44 17.46 -6.09 -18.00
CA VAL A 44 17.39 -7.49 -17.57
C VAL A 44 17.25 -8.38 -18.79
N GLY A 45 18.16 -9.32 -19.00
CA GLY A 45 18.07 -10.19 -20.18
C GLY A 45 19.20 -11.18 -20.33
N PHE A 46 19.26 -11.79 -21.50
CA PHE A 46 20.25 -12.81 -21.84
C PHE A 46 20.65 -12.74 -23.32
N ARG A 47 21.80 -13.31 -23.67
CA ARG A 47 22.16 -13.64 -25.06
C ARG A 47 22.76 -15.03 -25.12
N SER A 48 22.36 -15.80 -26.11
CA SER A 48 22.72 -17.22 -26.25
C SER A 48 24.17 -17.45 -26.69
N ALA A 49 24.79 -16.45 -27.31
CA ALA A 49 26.18 -16.46 -27.77
C ALA A 49 26.73 -15.03 -27.85
N GLN A 50 28.05 -14.86 -27.91
CA GLN A 50 28.71 -13.55 -27.91
C GLN A 50 28.30 -12.65 -29.09
N HIS A 51 27.99 -13.23 -30.25
CA HIS A 51 27.55 -12.49 -31.44
C HIS A 51 26.03 -12.38 -31.57
N ALA A 52 25.27 -13.05 -30.70
CA ALA A 52 23.82 -12.96 -30.69
C ALA A 52 23.35 -11.61 -30.13
N ARG A 53 22.17 -11.18 -30.57
CA ARG A 53 21.48 -10.01 -30.01
C ARG A 53 20.98 -10.31 -28.61
N TRP A 54 21.06 -9.31 -27.73
CA TRP A 54 20.48 -9.41 -26.40
C TRP A 54 18.96 -9.53 -26.45
N GLN A 55 18.39 -10.44 -25.68
CA GLN A 55 16.97 -10.59 -25.46
C GLN A 55 16.64 -9.97 -24.10
N MET A 56 16.01 -8.80 -24.10
CA MET A 56 15.81 -7.97 -22.90
C MET A 56 14.36 -7.96 -22.47
N LEU A 57 14.08 -8.09 -21.17
CA LEU A 57 12.76 -7.76 -20.64
C LEU A 57 12.44 -6.28 -20.95
N PRO A 58 11.17 -5.95 -21.26
CA PRO A 58 10.80 -4.67 -21.86
C PRO A 58 10.67 -3.54 -20.82
N PHE A 59 11.72 -3.28 -20.03
CA PHE A 59 11.70 -2.31 -18.92
C PHE A 59 12.60 -1.09 -19.15
N LEU A 60 12.86 -0.79 -20.42
CA LEU A 60 13.75 0.27 -20.83
C LEU A 60 13.14 1.07 -21.99
N ASN A 61 13.42 2.36 -21.98
CA ASN A 61 13.28 3.20 -23.15
C ASN A 61 14.69 3.40 -23.72
N PRO A 62 14.96 3.02 -24.99
CA PRO A 62 16.32 3.06 -25.53
C PRO A 62 16.96 4.43 -25.31
N PRO A 63 18.11 4.51 -24.63
CA PRO A 63 18.74 5.79 -24.38
C PRO A 63 19.13 6.43 -25.69
N VAL A 64 19.03 7.76 -25.72
CA VAL A 64 19.47 8.56 -26.84
C VAL A 64 20.98 8.79 -26.65
N ALA A 65 21.81 8.37 -27.61
CA ALA A 65 23.27 8.41 -27.46
C ALA A 65 23.77 9.81 -27.05
N ALA A 66 24.20 9.96 -25.80
CA ALA A 66 24.65 11.23 -25.24
C ALA A 66 26.10 11.61 -25.63
N GLU A 67 26.78 10.76 -26.39
CA GLU A 67 28.13 10.99 -26.93
C GLU A 67 28.20 12.34 -27.68
N THR A 68 27.15 12.65 -28.45
CA THR A 68 27.06 13.83 -29.31
C THR A 68 27.03 15.15 -28.53
N ALA A 69 26.57 15.11 -27.27
CA ALA A 69 26.59 16.27 -26.38
C ALA A 69 28.02 16.73 -26.05
N PHE A 70 29.02 15.86 -26.17
CA PHE A 70 30.42 16.17 -25.91
C PHE A 70 31.18 16.62 -27.17
N THR A 71 30.69 16.31 -28.37
CA THR A 71 31.34 16.69 -29.63
C THR A 71 30.74 17.94 -30.27
N ALA A 72 29.56 18.38 -29.83
CA ALA A 72 28.82 19.53 -30.39
C ALA A 72 28.54 19.42 -31.91
N GLU A 73 28.62 18.22 -32.47
CA GLU A 73 28.26 17.94 -33.86
C GLU A 73 26.75 17.64 -33.95
N ASP A 74 26.08 18.15 -34.99
CA ASP A 74 24.67 17.86 -35.35
C ASP A 74 24.50 16.41 -35.83
N THR A 75 24.84 15.47 -34.97
CA THR A 75 24.68 14.04 -35.19
C THR A 75 23.35 13.64 -34.60
N VAL A 76 22.42 13.19 -35.46
CA VAL A 76 21.11 12.67 -35.04
C VAL A 76 21.36 11.51 -34.06
N PRO A 77 21.03 11.65 -32.78
CA PRO A 77 21.27 10.61 -31.81
C PRO A 77 20.49 9.35 -32.20
N ARG A 78 21.17 8.20 -32.24
CA ARG A 78 20.54 6.91 -32.55
C ARG A 78 20.37 6.10 -31.27
N PRO A 79 19.23 5.39 -31.11
CA PRO A 79 19.09 4.43 -30.03
C PRO A 79 20.14 3.31 -30.18
N PRO A 80 20.61 2.71 -29.08
CA PRO A 80 21.57 1.63 -29.15
C PRO A 80 21.01 0.43 -29.91
N GLY A 81 21.87 -0.20 -30.72
CA GLY A 81 21.57 -1.43 -31.44
C GLY A 81 21.89 -2.68 -30.61
N GLY A 82 21.72 -3.86 -31.20
CA GLY A 82 22.22 -5.12 -30.62
C GLY A 82 21.34 -5.79 -29.56
N PHE A 83 20.11 -5.33 -29.37
CA PHE A 83 19.13 -5.98 -28.50
C PHE A 83 17.73 -5.99 -29.10
N ASP A 84 16.92 -6.95 -28.67
CA ASP A 84 15.49 -7.06 -28.94
C ASP A 84 14.73 -7.14 -27.62
N ALA A 85 13.62 -6.40 -27.51
CA ALA A 85 12.75 -6.47 -26.35
C ALA A 85 11.86 -7.71 -26.44
N LEU A 86 11.92 -8.56 -25.42
CA LEU A 86 11.00 -9.68 -25.22
C LEU A 86 9.58 -9.14 -25.09
N ARG A 87 8.66 -9.73 -25.86
CA ARG A 87 7.23 -9.40 -25.79
C ARG A 87 6.53 -10.32 -24.80
N PRO A 88 5.36 -9.95 -24.26
CA PRO A 88 4.71 -10.75 -23.22
C PRO A 88 4.32 -12.17 -23.64
N ALA A 89 4.29 -12.49 -24.94
CA ALA A 89 4.12 -13.87 -25.43
C ALA A 89 5.40 -14.73 -25.30
N ALA A 90 6.57 -14.10 -25.14
CA ALA A 90 7.89 -14.74 -25.08
C ALA A 90 8.41 -14.96 -23.65
N TYR A 91 7.66 -14.53 -22.63
CA TYR A 91 7.97 -14.77 -21.23
C TYR A 91 6.70 -14.99 -20.42
N GLN A 92 6.85 -15.60 -19.24
CA GLN A 92 5.83 -15.71 -18.22
C GLN A 92 6.25 -14.87 -17.02
N ARG A 93 5.32 -14.10 -16.46
CA ARG A 93 5.50 -13.38 -15.20
C ARG A 93 4.62 -14.02 -14.13
N THR A 94 5.15 -14.16 -12.92
CA THR A 94 4.38 -14.62 -11.76
C THR A 94 4.67 -13.70 -10.58
N LEU A 95 3.68 -12.89 -10.22
CA LEU A 95 3.69 -12.11 -8.99
C LEU A 95 3.14 -12.98 -7.84
N ASN A 96 4.00 -13.26 -6.87
CA ASN A 96 3.65 -13.88 -5.60
C ASN A 96 3.70 -12.85 -4.47
N TRP A 97 3.40 -13.28 -3.25
CA TRP A 97 3.25 -12.37 -2.11
C TRP A 97 4.52 -11.57 -1.79
N ALA A 98 5.69 -12.23 -1.88
CA ALA A 98 6.99 -11.66 -1.56
C ALA A 98 8.01 -11.87 -2.70
N SER A 99 7.58 -12.31 -3.89
CA SER A 99 8.44 -12.39 -5.06
C SER A 99 7.72 -12.02 -6.35
N ASP A 100 8.48 -11.58 -7.35
CA ASP A 100 8.03 -11.40 -8.72
C ASP A 100 9.05 -12.05 -9.63
N THR A 101 8.60 -12.95 -10.52
CA THR A 101 9.49 -13.80 -11.32
C THR A 101 9.13 -13.75 -12.80
N TRP A 102 10.13 -13.55 -13.64
CA TRP A 102 10.05 -13.66 -15.09
C TRP A 102 10.80 -14.89 -15.58
N ARG A 103 10.15 -15.68 -16.43
CA ARG A 103 10.72 -16.86 -17.09
C ARG A 103 10.60 -16.70 -18.60
N ALA A 104 11.68 -16.86 -19.33
CA ALA A 104 11.71 -16.78 -20.78
C ALA A 104 12.53 -17.94 -21.37
N ASP A 105 12.51 -18.05 -22.70
CA ASP A 105 13.33 -19.03 -23.42
C ASP A 105 13.11 -20.46 -22.93
N GLU A 106 11.84 -20.90 -22.98
CA GLU A 106 11.41 -22.21 -22.49
C GLU A 106 11.76 -22.45 -21.01
N SER A 107 11.68 -21.38 -20.20
CA SER A 107 12.04 -21.36 -18.77
C SER A 107 13.53 -21.52 -18.46
N ARG A 108 14.41 -21.54 -19.48
CA ARG A 108 15.86 -21.57 -19.28
C ARG A 108 16.35 -20.29 -18.64
N PHE A 109 15.87 -19.14 -19.10
CA PHE A 109 16.14 -17.85 -18.48
C PHE A 109 15.20 -17.62 -17.29
N GLY A 110 15.74 -17.08 -16.20
CA GLY A 110 14.94 -16.59 -15.10
C GLY A 110 15.51 -15.35 -14.44
N PHE A 111 14.62 -14.44 -14.05
CA PHE A 111 14.92 -13.30 -13.20
C PHE A 111 13.85 -13.19 -12.13
N SER A 112 14.23 -12.87 -10.90
CA SER A 112 13.27 -12.60 -9.85
C SER A 112 13.75 -11.52 -8.90
N LEU A 113 12.77 -10.74 -8.42
CA LEU A 113 12.90 -9.84 -7.29
C LEU A 113 12.17 -10.45 -6.09
N LEU A 114 12.75 -10.27 -4.92
CA LEU A 114 12.29 -10.80 -3.65
C LEU A 114 12.15 -9.61 -2.67
N THR A 115 10.94 -9.46 -2.15
CA THR A 115 10.54 -8.44 -1.17
C THR A 115 10.20 -9.14 0.14
N PRO A 116 11.21 -9.63 0.89
CA PRO A 116 10.96 -10.40 2.09
C PRO A 116 10.29 -9.52 3.15
N PHE A 117 9.25 -10.05 3.78
CA PHE A 117 8.64 -9.44 4.95
C PHE A 117 8.26 -10.51 5.97
N ASP A 118 8.29 -10.13 7.24
CA ASP A 118 8.02 -10.99 8.37
C ASP A 118 7.53 -10.15 9.55
N HIS A 119 7.21 -10.80 10.67
CA HIS A 119 6.83 -10.10 11.88
C HIS A 119 7.98 -9.21 12.39
N VAL A 120 7.72 -7.91 12.51
CA VAL A 120 8.69 -6.93 12.99
C VAL A 120 8.38 -6.57 14.44
N ALA A 121 9.30 -6.89 15.34
CA ALA A 121 9.15 -6.54 16.75
C ALA A 121 9.24 -5.02 16.98
N ASP A 122 8.96 -4.55 18.19
CA ASP A 122 9.10 -3.13 18.54
C ASP A 122 10.58 -2.69 18.42
N PRO A 123 10.94 -1.77 17.49
CA PRO A 123 12.32 -1.35 17.25
C PRO A 123 12.99 -0.74 18.48
N ALA A 124 12.21 -0.14 19.39
CA ALA A 124 12.74 0.40 20.65
C ALA A 124 13.27 -0.68 21.60
N LYS A 125 12.88 -1.95 21.39
CA LYS A 125 13.22 -3.09 22.25
C LYS A 125 14.12 -4.11 21.55
N MET A 126 14.48 -3.89 20.30
CA MET A 126 15.31 -4.83 19.54
C MET A 126 16.78 -4.78 19.97
N LYS A 127 17.43 -5.93 19.95
CA LYS A 127 18.90 -6.02 19.96
C LYS A 127 19.45 -5.53 18.62
N LYS A 128 20.65 -4.93 18.62
CA LYS A 128 21.29 -4.37 17.42
C LYS A 128 21.31 -5.34 16.22
N SER A 129 21.65 -6.62 16.44
CA SER A 129 21.69 -7.63 15.37
C SER A 129 20.32 -7.96 14.77
N ALA A 130 19.27 -8.01 15.60
CA ALA A 130 17.91 -8.21 15.13
C ALA A 130 17.39 -6.98 14.37
N ALA A 131 17.66 -5.78 14.89
CA ALA A 131 17.32 -4.52 14.22
C ALA A 131 18.03 -4.40 12.86
N ARG A 132 19.33 -4.76 12.79
CA ARG A 132 20.07 -4.72 11.53
C ARG A 132 19.45 -5.65 10.47
N PHE A 133 19.04 -6.86 10.85
CA PHE A 133 18.38 -7.79 9.94
C PHE A 133 16.96 -7.34 9.54
N GLN A 134 16.12 -6.92 10.49
CA GLN A 134 14.72 -6.56 10.20
C GLN A 134 14.56 -5.19 9.54
N LEU A 135 15.50 -4.27 9.76
CA LEU A 135 15.44 -2.89 9.24
C LEU A 135 16.40 -2.66 8.07
N ALA A 136 16.95 -3.72 7.47
CA ALA A 136 17.82 -3.58 6.31
C ALA A 136 17.07 -2.91 5.15
N PRO A 137 17.52 -1.74 4.65
CA PRO A 137 16.87 -1.03 3.55
C PRO A 137 17.31 -1.65 2.21
N ALA A 138 17.07 -2.95 2.03
CA ALA A 138 17.45 -3.69 0.83
C ALA A 138 16.35 -4.66 0.39
N ILE A 139 16.27 -4.87 -0.92
CA ILE A 139 15.55 -5.99 -1.52
C ILE A 139 16.55 -6.94 -2.18
N PHE A 140 16.06 -8.13 -2.52
CA PHE A 140 16.90 -9.22 -2.99
C PHE A 140 16.40 -9.69 -4.34
N GLY A 141 17.21 -10.44 -5.05
CA GLY A 141 16.83 -10.99 -6.33
C GLY A 141 17.82 -12.01 -6.82
N TRP A 142 17.51 -12.62 -7.96
CA TRP A 142 18.45 -13.49 -8.63
C TRP A 142 18.22 -13.45 -10.13
N ILE A 143 19.30 -13.72 -10.86
CA ILE A 143 19.26 -13.97 -12.30
C ILE A 143 19.88 -15.33 -12.58
N GLU A 144 19.25 -16.13 -13.42
CA GLU A 144 19.69 -17.49 -13.70
C GLU A 144 19.53 -17.86 -15.17
N TYR A 145 20.34 -18.83 -15.60
CA TYR A 145 20.12 -19.51 -16.86
C TYR A 145 20.47 -20.99 -16.77
N ASP A 146 19.63 -21.83 -17.37
CA ASP A 146 19.86 -23.26 -17.54
C ASP A 146 20.51 -23.55 -18.89
N ASN A 147 21.84 -23.53 -18.92
CA ASN A 147 22.64 -23.79 -20.13
C ASN A 147 23.10 -25.26 -20.20
N ARG A 148 22.41 -26.20 -19.55
CA ARG A 148 22.82 -27.62 -19.54
C ARG A 148 22.81 -28.28 -20.92
N ALA A 149 21.93 -27.84 -21.81
CA ALA A 149 21.83 -28.33 -23.18
C ALA A 149 22.67 -27.51 -24.18
N GLY A 150 23.28 -26.40 -23.76
CA GLY A 150 24.03 -25.52 -24.66
C GLY A 150 25.49 -25.92 -24.81
N THR A 151 26.04 -25.60 -25.97
CA THR A 151 27.44 -25.87 -26.37
C THR A 151 28.35 -24.66 -26.26
N GLU A 152 27.79 -23.46 -26.09
CA GLU A 152 28.52 -22.20 -25.93
C GLU A 152 28.16 -21.51 -24.61
N PRO A 153 29.01 -20.60 -24.09
CA PRO A 153 28.65 -19.78 -22.94
C PRO A 153 27.49 -18.83 -23.25
N VAL A 154 26.53 -18.77 -22.32
CA VAL A 154 25.43 -17.80 -22.34
C VAL A 154 25.80 -16.62 -21.44
N GLU A 155 25.41 -15.41 -21.83
CA GLU A 155 25.55 -14.24 -20.97
C GLU A 155 24.19 -13.72 -20.49
N LEU A 156 24.16 -13.25 -19.25
CA LEU A 156 23.01 -12.61 -18.62
C LEU A 156 23.36 -11.17 -18.26
N MET A 157 22.36 -10.29 -18.24
CA MET A 157 22.55 -8.88 -17.92
C MET A 157 21.57 -8.46 -16.83
N PHE A 158 22.08 -7.77 -15.81
CA PHE A 158 21.30 -6.97 -14.87
C PHE A 158 21.93 -5.58 -14.75
N GLY A 159 21.19 -4.51 -14.98
CA GLY A 159 21.74 -3.16 -14.99
C GLY A 159 20.71 -2.05 -14.88
N ILE A 160 21.21 -0.84 -14.65
CA ILE A 160 20.41 0.37 -14.46
C ILE A 160 20.98 1.52 -15.29
N GLY A 161 20.07 2.24 -15.93
CA GLY A 161 20.30 3.51 -16.58
C GLY A 161 19.60 4.64 -15.89
N ASP A 162 20.35 5.61 -15.35
CA ASP A 162 19.78 6.81 -14.74
C ASP A 162 20.07 8.05 -15.60
N PRO A 163 19.11 8.53 -16.42
CA PRO A 163 19.35 9.67 -17.29
C PRO A 163 19.69 10.96 -16.54
N SER A 164 19.44 11.01 -15.22
CA SER A 164 19.68 12.20 -14.39
C SER A 164 21.06 12.23 -13.73
N ARG A 165 21.80 11.11 -13.67
CA ARG A 165 23.12 11.06 -13.01
C ARG A 165 23.98 9.88 -13.47
N PRO A 166 25.31 10.07 -13.59
CA PRO A 166 26.25 8.96 -13.68
C PRO A 166 26.24 8.10 -12.41
N LEU A 167 26.54 6.82 -12.59
CA LEU A 167 26.70 5.85 -11.50
C LEU A 167 28.19 5.60 -11.23
N ARG A 168 28.54 5.25 -10.00
CA ARG A 168 29.91 4.89 -9.62
C ARG A 168 30.06 3.38 -9.43
N PRO A 169 31.21 2.78 -9.78
CA PRO A 169 31.49 1.40 -9.44
C PRO A 169 31.68 1.25 -7.92
N LEU A 170 31.04 0.25 -7.31
CA LEU A 170 31.16 -0.02 -5.88
C LEU A 170 32.57 -0.52 -5.48
N SER A 171 33.30 -1.10 -6.44
CA SER A 171 34.64 -1.64 -6.23
C SER A 171 35.68 -0.59 -5.85
N GLU A 172 35.44 0.68 -6.17
CA GLU A 172 36.29 1.80 -5.72
C GLU A 172 36.13 2.09 -4.22
N ALA A 173 34.95 1.83 -3.65
CA ALA A 173 34.70 1.99 -2.22
C ALA A 173 35.07 0.72 -1.43
N ASP A 174 34.76 -0.46 -1.97
CA ASP A 174 35.19 -1.74 -1.41
C ASP A 174 35.38 -2.78 -2.52
N PRO A 175 36.58 -3.36 -2.70
CA PRO A 175 36.86 -4.33 -3.77
C PRO A 175 36.04 -5.64 -3.68
N LYS A 176 35.38 -5.91 -2.54
CA LYS A 176 34.49 -7.07 -2.37
C LYS A 176 33.07 -6.80 -2.86
N LEU A 177 32.72 -5.56 -3.19
CA LEU A 177 31.42 -5.19 -3.75
C LEU A 177 31.51 -5.07 -5.27
N VAL A 178 30.87 -6.02 -5.96
CA VAL A 178 30.77 -6.04 -7.41
C VAL A 178 29.41 -5.47 -7.81
N GLY A 179 29.39 -4.25 -8.35
CA GLY A 179 28.16 -3.54 -8.68
C GLY A 179 28.35 -2.04 -8.87
N PHE A 180 27.23 -1.31 -8.90
CA PHE A 180 27.19 0.13 -9.11
C PHE A 180 26.26 0.84 -8.12
N ALA A 181 26.50 2.12 -7.88
CA ALA A 181 25.67 2.97 -7.03
C ALA A 181 25.34 4.31 -7.68
N GLY A 182 24.10 4.78 -7.47
CA GLY A 182 23.66 6.13 -7.78
C GLY A 182 24.00 7.08 -6.63
N GLY A 183 25.21 7.62 -6.63
CA GLY A 183 25.73 8.41 -5.51
C GLY A 183 25.86 7.58 -4.24
N THR A 184 25.31 8.07 -3.12
CA THR A 184 25.23 7.34 -1.84
C THR A 184 23.83 6.81 -1.53
N GLY A 185 22.87 7.09 -2.42
CA GLY A 185 21.44 6.93 -2.13
C GLY A 185 20.89 5.53 -2.36
N TRP A 186 21.43 4.83 -3.36
CA TRP A 186 21.02 3.48 -3.72
C TRP A 186 22.07 2.82 -4.60
N GLY A 187 22.00 1.50 -4.70
CA GLY A 187 22.90 0.73 -5.54
C GLY A 187 22.48 -0.72 -5.66
N TYR A 188 23.16 -1.46 -6.52
CA TYR A 188 22.97 -2.88 -6.69
C TYR A 188 24.30 -3.60 -6.73
N ALA A 189 24.36 -4.77 -6.11
CA ALA A 189 25.55 -5.59 -6.00
C ALA A 189 25.23 -7.07 -6.14
N THR A 190 26.26 -7.84 -6.49
CA THR A 190 26.24 -9.30 -6.51
C THR A 190 27.44 -9.87 -5.76
N ALA A 191 27.39 -11.15 -5.42
CA ALA A 191 28.50 -11.82 -4.76
C ALA A 191 29.70 -11.91 -5.74
N PRO A 192 30.94 -11.64 -5.28
CA PRO A 192 32.12 -11.72 -6.13
C PRO A 192 32.36 -13.16 -6.57
N THR A 193 32.08 -13.46 -7.85
CA THR A 193 32.32 -14.78 -8.45
C THR A 193 32.95 -14.63 -9.83
N ARG A 194 33.68 -15.66 -10.27
CA ARG A 194 34.30 -15.66 -11.60
C ARG A 194 33.23 -15.64 -12.70
N GLY A 195 33.47 -14.82 -13.73
CA GLY A 195 32.56 -14.67 -14.87
C GLY A 195 31.53 -13.56 -14.68
N ILE A 196 31.87 -12.53 -13.91
CA ILE A 196 31.09 -11.29 -13.79
C ILE A 196 31.94 -10.15 -14.36
N GLU A 197 31.38 -9.41 -15.31
CA GLU A 197 31.96 -8.21 -15.92
C GLU A 197 31.13 -6.99 -15.51
N LEU A 198 31.79 -5.91 -15.10
CA LEU A 198 31.15 -4.59 -14.97
C LEU A 198 31.17 -3.89 -16.33
N ARG A 199 30.01 -3.35 -16.74
CA ARG A 199 29.89 -2.51 -17.93
C ARG A 199 29.33 -1.15 -17.56
N GLN A 200 29.93 -0.11 -18.12
CA GLN A 200 29.42 1.26 -18.03
C GLN A 200 29.73 2.00 -19.32
N GLY A 201 28.76 2.75 -19.84
CA GLY A 201 28.88 3.47 -21.10
C GLY A 201 27.68 4.34 -21.39
N PHE A 202 27.70 5.05 -22.52
CA PHE A 202 26.47 5.65 -23.10
C PHE A 202 25.53 4.57 -23.69
N ASP A 203 26.06 3.37 -23.86
CA ASP A 203 25.38 2.14 -24.26
C ASP A 203 26.05 0.95 -23.54
N VAL A 204 25.28 0.15 -22.82
CA VAL A 204 25.75 -1.05 -22.10
C VAL A 204 25.86 -2.29 -22.98
N PHE A 205 25.22 -2.31 -24.16
CA PHE A 205 25.25 -3.45 -25.08
C PHE A 205 26.59 -3.53 -25.81
N ALA A 206 27.15 -2.38 -26.19
CA ALA A 206 28.44 -2.26 -26.88
C ALA A 206 29.23 -1.02 -26.41
N PRO A 207 29.72 -0.98 -25.15
CA PRO A 207 30.43 0.17 -24.63
C PRO A 207 31.74 0.42 -25.41
N LYS A 208 31.85 1.60 -26.02
CA LYS A 208 32.98 2.00 -26.89
C LYS A 208 34.16 2.59 -26.11
N PHE A 209 33.87 3.43 -25.13
CA PHE A 209 34.88 4.18 -24.39
C PHE A 209 35.17 3.52 -23.05
N ARG A 210 36.45 3.52 -22.67
CA ARG A 210 36.95 2.87 -21.46
C ARG A 210 38.10 3.67 -20.86
N ASP A 211 38.06 3.87 -19.57
CA ASP A 211 39.12 4.42 -18.74
C ASP A 211 40.06 3.31 -18.25
N TYR A 212 40.90 3.61 -17.27
CA TYR A 212 41.85 2.65 -16.69
C TYR A 212 41.20 1.49 -15.93
N HIS A 213 39.93 1.62 -15.53
CA HIS A 213 39.14 0.52 -14.97
C HIS A 213 38.55 -0.39 -16.05
N GLY A 214 38.56 0.07 -17.31
CA GLY A 214 37.79 -0.54 -18.39
C GLY A 214 36.35 -0.04 -18.48
N LEU A 215 36.00 1.08 -17.82
CA LEU A 215 34.65 1.63 -17.71
C LEU A 215 34.56 3.07 -18.25
N LEU A 216 33.35 3.62 -18.42
CA LEU A 216 33.16 5.05 -18.73
C LEU A 216 32.38 5.73 -17.59
N VAL A 217 33.08 6.13 -16.53
CA VAL A 217 32.45 6.62 -15.28
C VAL A 217 31.60 7.89 -15.42
N ILE A 218 31.75 8.64 -16.52
CA ILE A 218 30.90 9.80 -16.83
C ILE A 218 29.53 9.42 -17.39
N ALA A 219 29.31 8.15 -17.74
CA ALA A 219 28.10 7.70 -18.39
C ALA A 219 27.08 7.09 -17.41
N ALA A 220 25.81 7.20 -17.78
CA ALA A 220 24.66 6.88 -16.95
C ALA A 220 24.19 5.42 -17.03
N GLU A 221 24.60 4.69 -18.07
CA GLU A 221 24.15 3.32 -18.29
C GLU A 221 25.16 2.33 -17.69
N THR A 222 24.70 1.48 -16.78
CA THR A 222 25.54 0.48 -16.09
C THR A 222 24.91 -0.90 -16.13
N ALA A 223 25.75 -1.94 -16.14
CA ALA A 223 25.28 -3.32 -16.04
C ALA A 223 26.34 -4.26 -15.45
N LEU A 224 25.85 -5.30 -14.78
CA LEU A 224 26.58 -6.53 -14.50
C LEU A 224 26.27 -7.54 -15.61
N VAL A 225 27.31 -8.10 -16.22
CA VAL A 225 27.20 -9.19 -17.20
C VAL A 225 27.73 -10.48 -16.60
N PHE A 226 26.90 -11.52 -16.59
CA PHE A 226 27.19 -12.82 -15.98
C PHE A 226 27.37 -13.89 -17.04
N SER A 227 28.47 -14.66 -16.97
CA SER A 227 28.71 -15.78 -17.89
C SER A 227 28.27 -17.13 -17.28
N VAL A 228 27.43 -17.85 -18.02
CA VAL A 228 27.00 -19.23 -17.73
C VAL A 228 27.67 -20.19 -18.72
N PRO A 229 28.66 -20.99 -18.28
CA PRO A 229 29.35 -21.92 -19.17
C PRO A 229 28.41 -22.93 -19.82
N ALA A 230 28.80 -23.43 -21.00
CA ALA A 230 28.16 -24.57 -21.65
C ALA A 230 28.03 -25.77 -20.69
N GLY A 231 26.92 -26.50 -20.78
CA GLY A 231 26.65 -27.67 -19.94
C GLY A 231 26.34 -27.37 -18.47
N ARG A 232 26.11 -26.11 -18.07
CA ARG A 232 25.88 -25.72 -16.67
C ARG A 232 24.58 -24.92 -16.49
N ARG A 233 23.95 -25.06 -15.32
CA ARG A 233 22.97 -24.11 -14.81
C ARG A 233 23.64 -23.26 -13.74
N LYS A 234 23.47 -21.93 -13.81
CA LYS A 234 23.96 -21.01 -12.77
C LYS A 234 22.90 -20.00 -12.42
N ARG A 235 22.89 -19.63 -11.14
CA ARG A 235 22.08 -18.57 -10.54
C ARG A 235 23.00 -17.63 -9.79
N PHE A 236 22.80 -16.33 -9.96
CA PHE A 236 23.58 -15.28 -9.33
C PHE A 236 22.67 -14.45 -8.43
N PRO A 237 23.05 -14.20 -7.16
CA PRO A 237 22.27 -13.36 -6.26
C PRO A 237 22.43 -11.89 -6.64
N LEU A 238 21.37 -11.11 -6.44
CA LEU A 238 21.34 -9.67 -6.58
C LEU A 238 20.85 -9.06 -5.27
N VAL A 239 21.52 -8.01 -4.81
CA VAL A 239 21.11 -7.21 -3.64
C VAL A 239 20.98 -5.78 -4.11
N LEU A 240 19.82 -5.18 -3.86
CA LEU A 240 19.49 -3.81 -4.25
C LEU A 240 19.25 -3.03 -2.95
N GLY A 241 20.13 -2.07 -2.66
CA GLY A 241 20.15 -1.32 -1.40
C GLY A 241 19.74 0.14 -1.57
N PHE A 242 19.20 0.72 -0.51
CA PHE A 242 18.81 2.12 -0.36
C PHE A 242 19.44 2.70 0.89
N TYR A 243 19.81 3.97 0.88
CA TYR A 243 20.36 4.64 2.05
C TYR A 243 20.19 6.16 1.98
N ALA A 244 19.56 6.75 2.99
CA ALA A 244 19.39 8.18 3.13
C ALA A 244 19.80 8.60 4.56
N ALA A 245 20.94 9.28 4.65
CA ALA A 245 21.53 9.73 5.90
C ALA A 245 20.99 11.09 6.36
N GLY A 246 21.16 11.40 7.64
CA GLY A 246 20.83 12.71 8.20
C GLY A 246 19.34 12.93 8.44
N THR A 247 18.98 14.18 8.78
CA THR A 247 17.59 14.56 9.05
C THR A 247 16.77 14.56 7.77
N GLN A 248 15.70 13.77 7.74
CA GLN A 248 14.85 13.58 6.56
C GLN A 248 13.58 14.41 6.60
N THR A 249 13.14 14.82 7.80
CA THR A 249 11.85 15.47 8.01
C THR A 249 11.98 16.86 8.62
N THR A 250 11.03 17.73 8.28
CA THR A 250 10.85 19.05 8.89
C THR A 250 9.62 19.06 9.80
N GLY A 251 9.50 20.07 10.67
CA GLY A 251 8.45 20.16 11.69
C GLY A 251 8.71 19.24 12.90
N LEU A 252 9.00 17.96 12.64
CA LEU A 252 9.60 17.02 13.58
C LEU A 252 10.89 16.46 12.97
N PRO A 253 12.08 16.95 13.37
CA PRO A 253 13.35 16.44 12.85
C PRO A 253 13.56 14.97 13.24
N ALA A 254 13.64 14.09 12.24
CA ALA A 254 13.88 12.66 12.41
C ALA A 254 14.73 12.12 11.25
N SER A 255 15.41 11.00 11.49
CA SER A 255 16.23 10.29 10.51
C SER A 255 15.69 8.87 10.31
N TYR A 256 15.98 8.22 9.18
CA TYR A 256 15.57 6.82 9.01
C TYR A 256 16.14 5.92 10.11
N ALA A 257 15.31 5.02 10.66
CA ALA A 257 15.73 4.16 11.77
C ALA A 257 16.88 3.22 11.41
N TYR A 258 16.98 2.80 10.14
CA TYR A 258 18.08 1.95 9.67
C TYR A 258 19.46 2.63 9.82
N THR A 259 19.54 3.96 9.82
CA THR A 259 20.82 4.71 10.00
C THR A 259 21.42 4.54 11.40
N ARG A 260 20.67 3.93 12.34
CA ARG A 260 21.18 3.56 13.67
C ARG A 260 21.99 2.26 13.66
N VAL A 261 21.81 1.45 12.62
CA VAL A 261 22.39 0.11 12.51
C VAL A 261 23.16 -0.11 11.21
N PHE A 262 23.13 0.85 10.28
CA PHE A 262 23.94 0.90 9.06
C PHE A 262 24.61 2.26 8.92
N ASP A 263 25.87 2.25 8.50
CA ASP A 263 26.68 3.47 8.39
C ASP A 263 26.52 4.16 7.02
N ASP A 264 26.40 3.37 5.94
CA ASP A 264 26.26 3.81 4.56
C ASP A 264 25.59 2.74 3.66
N LEU A 265 25.52 3.02 2.36
CA LEU A 265 24.96 2.11 1.36
C LEU A 265 25.81 0.83 1.21
N GLU A 266 27.14 0.95 1.20
CA GLU A 266 28.05 -0.18 1.11
C GLU A 266 27.85 -1.18 2.25
N ASP A 267 27.64 -0.68 3.45
CA ASP A 267 27.34 -1.47 4.65
C ASP A 267 26.01 -2.24 4.52
N VAL A 268 24.98 -1.60 3.94
CA VAL A 268 23.70 -2.24 3.61
C VAL A 268 23.90 -3.36 2.59
N LEU A 269 24.62 -3.09 1.49
CA LEU A 269 24.84 -4.07 0.42
C LEU A 269 25.64 -5.28 0.90
N LYS A 270 26.69 -5.06 1.71
CA LYS A 270 27.47 -6.15 2.34
C LYS A 270 26.59 -7.04 3.22
N HIS A 271 25.78 -6.42 4.08
CA HIS A 271 24.87 -7.14 4.95
C HIS A 271 23.84 -7.95 4.16
N GLY A 272 23.29 -7.36 3.10
CA GLY A 272 22.34 -8.05 2.23
C GLY A 272 22.96 -9.26 1.53
N LEU A 273 24.22 -9.15 1.07
CA LEU A 273 24.93 -10.28 0.46
C LEU A 273 25.25 -11.39 1.48
N GLU A 274 25.68 -11.02 2.69
CA GLU A 274 25.99 -11.96 3.78
C GLU A 274 24.76 -12.76 4.22
N HIS A 275 23.57 -12.15 4.21
CA HIS A 275 22.33 -12.78 4.68
C HIS A 275 21.34 -13.14 3.58
N PHE A 276 21.78 -13.13 2.31
CA PHE A 276 20.92 -13.32 1.13
C PHE A 276 20.00 -14.54 1.27
N ASP A 277 20.56 -15.71 1.61
CA ASP A 277 19.80 -16.96 1.70
C ASP A 277 18.68 -16.89 2.74
N ARG A 278 18.91 -16.17 3.84
CA ARG A 278 17.94 -16.03 4.92
C ARG A 278 16.76 -15.15 4.50
N TYR A 279 17.04 -14.05 3.80
CA TYR A 279 15.99 -13.21 3.21
C TYR A 279 15.22 -13.94 2.10
N ALA A 280 15.92 -14.67 1.22
CA ALA A 280 15.28 -15.48 0.19
C ALA A 280 14.36 -16.56 0.79
N ALA A 281 14.76 -17.18 1.90
CA ALA A 281 13.93 -18.15 2.61
C ALA A 281 12.65 -17.53 3.23
N ILE A 282 12.72 -16.29 3.72
CA ILE A 282 11.56 -15.54 4.21
C ILE A 282 10.58 -15.28 3.06
N ALA A 283 11.07 -14.73 1.93
CA ALA A 283 10.23 -14.48 0.76
C ALA A 283 9.54 -15.77 0.27
N ALA A 284 10.30 -16.87 0.14
CA ALA A 284 9.74 -18.16 -0.25
C ALA A 284 8.71 -18.72 0.76
N THR A 285 8.82 -18.37 2.05
CA THR A 285 7.83 -18.76 3.07
C THR A 285 6.52 -18.02 2.87
N ARG A 286 6.58 -16.70 2.64
CA ARG A 286 5.40 -15.88 2.34
C ARG A 286 4.73 -16.34 1.04
N ASP A 287 5.49 -16.62 0.00
CA ASP A 287 4.92 -17.11 -1.26
C ASP A 287 4.16 -18.44 -1.07
N ARG A 288 4.73 -19.39 -0.32
CA ARG A 288 4.05 -20.66 0.01
C ARG A 288 2.81 -20.46 0.87
N GLU A 289 2.81 -19.47 1.75
CA GLU A 289 1.67 -19.14 2.60
C GLU A 289 0.49 -18.67 1.74
N LEU A 290 0.72 -17.74 0.81
CA LEU A 290 -0.30 -17.26 -0.11
C LEU A 290 -0.76 -18.37 -1.08
N ASP A 291 0.16 -19.17 -1.60
CA ASP A 291 -0.19 -20.26 -2.52
C ASP A 291 -1.11 -21.31 -1.87
N ARG A 292 -0.91 -21.60 -0.58
CA ARG A 292 -1.73 -22.53 0.21
C ARG A 292 -3.05 -21.94 0.72
N SER A 293 -3.28 -20.65 0.54
CA SER A 293 -4.54 -20.01 0.95
C SER A 293 -5.73 -20.52 0.11
N ARG A 294 -6.94 -20.27 0.59
CA ARG A 294 -8.18 -20.58 -0.15
C ARG A 294 -8.53 -19.54 -1.22
N LEU A 295 -7.70 -18.50 -1.35
CA LEU A 295 -7.93 -17.41 -2.28
C LEU A 295 -7.80 -17.89 -3.73
N ASN A 296 -8.69 -17.41 -4.58
CA ASN A 296 -8.59 -17.67 -6.01
C ASN A 296 -7.37 -16.92 -6.62
N PRO A 297 -6.95 -17.25 -7.86
CA PRO A 297 -5.79 -16.60 -8.48
C PRO A 297 -5.86 -15.06 -8.56
N ASP A 298 -7.06 -14.49 -8.77
CA ASP A 298 -7.25 -13.03 -8.84
C ASP A 298 -7.08 -12.38 -7.48
N GLN A 299 -7.65 -12.98 -6.44
CA GLN A 299 -7.51 -12.53 -5.06
C GLN A 299 -6.05 -12.62 -4.58
N ARG A 300 -5.33 -13.69 -4.95
CA ARG A 300 -3.90 -13.83 -4.64
C ARG A 300 -3.07 -12.73 -5.32
N PHE A 301 -3.36 -12.44 -6.59
CA PHE A 301 -2.71 -11.35 -7.30
C PHE A 301 -2.98 -9.99 -6.62
N LEU A 302 -4.23 -9.68 -6.29
CA LEU A 302 -4.61 -8.43 -5.63
C LEU A 302 -3.94 -8.26 -4.27
N LEU A 303 -3.86 -9.32 -3.47
CA LEU A 303 -3.17 -9.30 -2.18
C LEU A 303 -1.66 -9.11 -2.33
N ALA A 304 -1.04 -9.80 -3.29
CA ALA A 304 0.37 -9.60 -3.58
C ALA A 304 0.65 -8.15 -4.00
N GLN A 305 -0.03 -7.65 -5.04
CA GLN A 305 0.14 -6.29 -5.56
C GLN A 305 -0.08 -5.23 -4.47
N SER A 306 -1.11 -5.39 -3.65
CA SER A 306 -1.41 -4.49 -2.53
C SER A 306 -0.30 -4.50 -1.46
N THR A 307 0.22 -5.68 -1.11
CA THR A 307 1.27 -5.82 -0.09
C THR A 307 2.58 -5.15 -0.53
N HIS A 308 2.97 -5.38 -1.78
CA HIS A 308 4.14 -4.76 -2.39
C HIS A 308 4.05 -3.23 -2.39
N SER A 309 2.89 -2.66 -2.74
CA SER A 309 2.66 -1.20 -2.72
C SER A 309 2.55 -0.60 -1.32
N TYR A 310 2.00 -1.34 -0.35
CA TYR A 310 2.02 -0.93 1.05
C TYR A 310 3.44 -0.74 1.56
N TYR A 311 4.31 -1.74 1.42
CA TYR A 311 5.70 -1.63 1.90
C TYR A 311 6.46 -0.49 1.23
N GLY A 312 6.21 -0.22 -0.06
CA GLY A 312 6.81 0.92 -0.77
C GLY A 312 6.45 2.29 -0.20
N SER A 313 5.37 2.36 0.56
CA SER A 313 4.89 3.57 1.22
C SER A 313 5.27 3.65 2.71
N THR A 314 5.76 2.55 3.28
CA THR A 314 6.15 2.49 4.70
C THR A 314 7.43 3.26 4.97
N GLN A 315 7.46 3.96 6.10
CA GLN A 315 8.58 4.78 6.53
C GLN A 315 8.73 4.67 8.05
N LEU A 316 9.89 4.20 8.50
CA LEU A 316 10.25 4.12 9.89
C LEU A 316 11.39 5.09 10.17
N LEU A 317 11.06 6.15 10.90
CA LEU A 317 12.02 7.15 11.34
C LEU A 317 12.38 6.94 12.81
N TRP A 318 13.34 7.73 13.26
CA TRP A 318 13.76 7.82 14.64
C TRP A 318 14.01 9.28 15.01
N ASP A 319 13.30 9.76 16.03
CA ASP A 319 13.49 11.08 16.60
C ASP A 319 14.10 10.99 18.01
N LYS A 320 14.17 12.10 18.73
CA LYS A 320 14.70 12.13 20.11
C LYS A 320 13.86 11.33 21.12
N ARG A 321 12.61 10.99 20.80
CA ARG A 321 11.67 10.24 21.66
C ARG A 321 11.65 8.74 21.34
N GLY A 322 12.06 8.34 20.14
CA GLY A 322 12.16 6.93 19.76
C GLY A 322 11.78 6.69 18.30
N PRO A 323 11.33 5.45 17.96
CA PRO A 323 10.82 5.15 16.63
C PRO A 323 9.59 6.01 16.30
N LEU A 324 9.40 6.25 15.01
CA LEU A 324 8.27 6.99 14.44
C LEU A 324 7.80 6.28 13.18
N TRP A 325 6.67 5.56 13.28
CA TRP A 325 6.08 4.82 12.18
C TRP A 325 5.19 5.71 11.31
N MET A 326 5.35 5.57 10.00
CA MET A 326 4.63 6.32 9.00
C MET A 326 4.26 5.41 7.83
N VAL A 327 3.03 5.55 7.33
CA VAL A 327 2.65 5.08 6.00
C VAL A 327 2.27 6.31 5.17
N ASN A 328 2.99 6.50 4.07
CA ASN A 328 2.80 7.64 3.18
C ASN A 328 1.69 7.34 2.16
N GLU A 329 0.85 8.32 1.87
CA GLU A 329 -0.32 8.14 1.02
C GLU A 329 0.05 8.15 -0.49
N GLY A 330 0.75 7.12 -0.95
CA GLY A 330 1.08 6.87 -2.35
C GLY A 330 1.53 8.10 -3.15
N GLU A 331 0.84 8.42 -4.25
CA GLU A 331 1.16 9.59 -5.09
C GLU A 331 1.07 10.94 -4.34
N TYR A 332 0.21 11.04 -3.32
CA TYR A 332 -0.01 12.27 -2.54
C TYR A 332 1.02 12.45 -1.43
N ARG A 333 1.57 11.35 -0.91
CA ARG A 333 2.59 11.32 0.15
C ARG A 333 2.20 12.07 1.43
N MET A 334 0.90 12.12 1.74
CA MET A 334 0.42 12.55 3.05
C MET A 334 0.83 11.52 4.11
N ILE A 335 1.18 11.98 5.30
CA ILE A 335 1.80 11.19 6.36
C ILE A 335 0.71 10.66 7.28
N ASN A 336 0.58 9.33 7.37
CA ASN A 336 -0.38 8.67 8.27
C ASN A 336 -1.79 9.25 8.11
N THR A 337 -2.27 9.36 6.86
CA THR A 337 -3.67 9.65 6.59
C THR A 337 -4.53 8.67 7.36
N PHE A 338 -5.41 9.19 8.20
CA PHE A 338 -5.88 8.43 9.34
C PHE A 338 -7.05 7.51 8.99
N ASP A 339 -7.83 7.91 8.00
CA ASP A 339 -8.78 7.05 7.30
C ASP A 339 -8.10 5.99 6.43
N LEU A 340 -6.82 6.11 6.09
CA LEU A 340 -6.02 4.98 5.58
C LEU A 340 -5.56 4.06 6.74
N THR A 341 -5.12 4.66 7.84
CA THR A 341 -4.64 3.92 9.03
C THR A 341 -5.67 2.94 9.56
N VAL A 342 -6.95 3.35 9.59
CA VAL A 342 -8.05 2.49 10.03
C VAL A 342 -8.26 1.26 9.13
N ASP A 343 -7.88 1.33 7.85
CA ASP A 343 -7.99 0.22 6.90
C ASP A 343 -6.72 -0.64 6.88
N HIS A 344 -5.55 -0.03 7.14
CA HIS A 344 -4.28 -0.75 7.28
C HIS A 344 -4.25 -1.61 8.56
N VAL A 345 -5.03 -1.25 9.58
CA VAL A 345 -4.94 -1.84 10.93
C VAL A 345 -4.94 -3.36 10.94
N PHE A 346 -5.72 -4.02 10.08
CA PHE A 346 -5.81 -5.49 10.05
C PHE A 346 -4.50 -6.13 9.58
N PHE A 347 -3.86 -5.53 8.58
CA PHE A 347 -2.55 -5.95 8.10
C PHE A 347 -1.48 -5.60 9.15
N GLU A 348 -1.52 -4.39 9.72
CA GLU A 348 -0.51 -3.97 10.67
C GLU A 348 -0.52 -4.77 11.98
N LEU A 349 -1.69 -5.16 12.47
CA LEU A 349 -1.82 -6.02 13.65
C LEU A 349 -1.27 -7.43 13.42
N ALA A 350 -1.32 -7.95 12.18
CA ALA A 350 -0.74 -9.24 11.88
C ALA A 350 0.80 -9.20 11.92
N TRP A 351 1.42 -8.15 11.37
CA TRP A 351 2.87 -8.14 11.13
C TRP A 351 3.66 -7.33 12.15
N HIS A 352 3.10 -6.25 12.68
CA HIS A 352 3.80 -5.28 13.53
C HIS A 352 2.84 -4.41 14.35
N PRO A 353 2.13 -4.98 15.34
CA PRO A 353 1.14 -4.24 16.14
C PRO A 353 1.67 -2.98 16.83
N TRP A 354 2.97 -2.91 17.13
CA TRP A 354 3.57 -1.74 17.77
C TRP A 354 3.48 -0.47 16.89
N ALA A 355 3.40 -0.63 15.57
CA ALA A 355 3.28 0.45 14.60
C ALA A 355 1.93 1.18 14.76
N VAL A 356 0.83 0.41 14.90
CA VAL A 356 -0.51 0.93 15.19
C VAL A 356 -0.51 1.74 16.48
N ARG A 357 0.11 1.22 17.54
CA ARG A 357 0.26 1.93 18.83
C ARG A 357 1.00 3.26 18.65
N ASP A 358 2.13 3.25 17.93
CA ASP A 358 2.97 4.42 17.73
C ASP A 358 2.22 5.56 17.01
N VAL A 359 1.48 5.21 15.94
CA VAL A 359 0.63 6.14 15.19
C VAL A 359 -0.47 6.72 16.09
N LEU A 360 -1.18 5.89 16.84
CA LEU A 360 -2.25 6.32 17.75
C LEU A 360 -1.73 7.23 18.86
N ASP A 361 -0.57 6.92 19.44
CA ASP A 361 0.06 7.72 20.48
C ASP A 361 0.48 9.10 19.95
N LEU A 362 0.96 9.18 18.71
CA LEU A 362 1.28 10.47 18.08
C LEU A 362 0.01 11.26 17.72
N PHE A 363 -1.06 10.60 17.28
CA PHE A 363 -2.36 11.24 17.10
C PHE A 363 -2.85 11.88 18.39
N VAL A 364 -2.87 11.16 19.51
CA VAL A 364 -3.27 11.74 20.81
C VAL A 364 -2.35 12.90 21.21
N ARG A 365 -1.03 12.68 21.13
CA ARG A 365 -0.02 13.62 21.65
C ARG A 365 0.09 14.92 20.84
N ARG A 366 -0.10 14.87 19.52
CA ARG A 366 0.20 16.00 18.63
C ARG A 366 -0.91 16.32 17.64
N TYR A 367 -1.64 15.33 17.13
CA TYR A 367 -2.59 15.50 16.03
C TYR A 367 -4.05 15.33 16.44
N SER A 368 -4.32 15.49 17.73
CA SER A 368 -5.66 15.67 18.27
C SER A 368 -5.98 17.14 18.37
N TYR A 369 -7.26 17.47 18.35
CA TYR A 369 -7.74 18.83 18.59
C TYR A 369 -9.11 18.81 19.26
N ARG A 370 -9.54 19.99 19.71
CA ARG A 370 -10.90 20.21 20.17
C ARG A 370 -11.57 21.29 19.32
N ASP A 371 -12.78 21.00 18.90
CA ASP A 371 -13.71 21.93 18.27
C ASP A 371 -14.85 22.24 19.28
N ARG A 372 -15.90 22.96 18.88
CA ARG A 372 -17.03 23.26 19.78
C ARG A 372 -17.82 22.01 20.24
N HIS A 373 -17.63 20.87 19.60
CA HIS A 373 -18.35 19.62 19.85
C HIS A 373 -17.52 18.59 20.61
N GLY A 374 -16.19 18.75 20.69
CA GLY A 374 -15.33 17.92 21.54
C GLY A 374 -14.03 17.53 20.89
N LEU A 375 -13.47 16.40 21.34
CA LEU A 375 -12.21 15.85 20.83
C LEU A 375 -12.40 15.30 19.41
N ALA A 376 -11.42 15.52 18.55
CA ALA A 376 -11.27 14.84 17.26
C ALA A 376 -9.78 14.76 16.88
N PHE A 377 -9.50 14.20 15.70
CA PHE A 377 -8.16 13.98 15.17
C PHE A 377 -8.06 14.55 13.76
N THR A 378 -6.86 15.00 13.37
CA THR A 378 -6.62 15.53 12.03
C THR A 378 -6.67 14.43 10.98
N HIS A 379 -6.91 14.81 9.73
CA HIS A 379 -6.85 13.90 8.58
C HIS A 379 -5.50 13.17 8.47
N ASP A 380 -4.41 13.93 8.51
CA ASP A 380 -3.03 13.43 8.38
C ASP A 380 -2.11 14.16 9.36
N MET A 381 -0.83 13.75 9.39
CA MET A 381 0.21 14.35 10.22
C MET A 381 1.13 15.31 9.45
N GLY A 382 0.90 15.49 8.15
CA GLY A 382 1.75 16.26 7.25
C GLY A 382 1.86 15.62 5.86
N VAL A 383 2.81 16.08 5.05
CA VAL A 383 2.97 15.66 3.66
C VAL A 383 4.43 15.74 3.22
N MET A 384 4.90 14.80 2.40
CA MET A 384 6.24 14.84 1.80
C MET A 384 7.38 15.10 2.81
N ASN A 385 7.44 14.31 3.88
CA ASN A 385 8.41 14.48 4.99
C ASN A 385 8.31 15.83 5.75
N HIS A 386 7.26 16.63 5.54
CA HIS A 386 6.96 17.81 6.33
C HIS A 386 5.84 17.49 7.33
N PHE A 387 6.18 17.40 8.62
CA PHE A 387 5.19 17.30 9.69
C PHE A 387 4.56 18.67 9.97
N THR A 388 3.24 18.75 9.92
CA THR A 388 2.49 19.97 10.21
C THR A 388 2.51 20.34 11.69
N MET A 389 2.02 21.55 12.00
CA MET A 389 1.86 22.01 13.38
C MET A 389 0.89 21.13 14.19
N PRO A 390 1.00 21.08 15.53
CA PRO A 390 0.06 20.34 16.36
C PRO A 390 -1.41 20.69 16.07
N GLY A 391 -2.26 19.67 16.01
CA GLY A 391 -3.71 19.81 15.79
C GLY A 391 -4.12 20.29 14.39
N ARG A 392 -3.20 20.28 13.40
CA ARG A 392 -3.47 20.62 11.99
C ARG A 392 -2.97 19.50 11.06
N SER A 393 -3.78 19.11 10.09
CA SER A 393 -3.40 18.29 8.94
C SER A 393 -2.77 19.15 7.84
N SER A 394 -2.24 18.50 6.81
CA SER A 394 -1.88 19.15 5.55
C SER A 394 -3.05 19.23 4.56
N TYR A 395 -4.06 18.38 4.72
CA TYR A 395 -5.20 18.27 3.80
C TYR A 395 -6.36 19.23 4.07
N GLU A 396 -6.75 19.43 5.34
CA GLU A 396 -8.07 20.01 5.65
C GLU A 396 -8.09 21.54 5.62
N CYS A 397 -9.03 22.08 4.86
CA CYS A 397 -9.32 23.50 4.68
C CYS A 397 -10.73 23.86 5.22
N ASP A 398 -10.92 25.13 5.57
CA ASP A 398 -12.21 25.69 5.98
C ASP A 398 -13.04 26.16 4.77
N HIS A 399 -14.32 26.46 5.01
CA HIS A 399 -15.25 27.04 4.02
C HIS A 399 -15.50 26.16 2.78
N LEU A 400 -15.35 24.83 2.92
CA LEU A 400 -15.60 23.84 1.87
C LEU A 400 -16.66 22.82 2.28
N THR A 401 -17.29 22.19 1.29
CA THR A 401 -18.33 21.15 1.47
C THR A 401 -18.02 19.84 0.74
N GLY A 402 -16.89 19.79 0.01
CA GLY A 402 -16.41 18.63 -0.73
C GLY A 402 -14.92 18.39 -0.44
N CYS A 403 -14.20 17.80 -1.40
CA CYS A 403 -12.75 17.54 -1.32
C CYS A 403 -11.96 18.68 -0.63
N PHE A 404 -11.03 18.30 0.23
CA PHE A 404 -10.27 19.16 1.16
C PHE A 404 -11.04 19.71 2.37
N SER A 405 -12.34 19.50 2.51
CA SER A 405 -13.02 19.86 3.78
C SER A 405 -12.59 18.95 4.94
N HIS A 406 -12.92 19.36 6.15
CA HIS A 406 -12.59 18.63 7.37
C HIS A 406 -13.28 17.25 7.47
N MET A 407 -12.57 16.28 8.05
CA MET A 407 -13.05 14.90 8.27
C MET A 407 -13.29 14.61 9.77
N THR A 408 -13.76 15.58 10.54
CA THR A 408 -13.76 15.55 12.01
C THR A 408 -14.44 14.33 12.62
N MET A 409 -15.67 14.00 12.19
CA MET A 409 -16.44 12.84 12.64
C MET A 409 -15.78 11.52 12.20
N GLU A 410 -15.32 11.48 10.95
CA GLU A 410 -14.64 10.31 10.35
C GLU A 410 -13.39 9.96 11.16
N GLN A 411 -12.53 10.94 11.44
CA GLN A 411 -11.28 10.71 12.17
C GLN A 411 -11.48 10.46 13.66
N LEU A 412 -12.52 11.03 14.27
CA LEU A 412 -12.96 10.68 15.62
C LEU A 412 -13.33 9.18 15.71
N LEU A 413 -14.12 8.69 14.75
CA LEU A 413 -14.48 7.28 14.67
C LEU A 413 -13.26 6.39 14.40
N ASN A 414 -12.40 6.80 13.45
CA ASN A 414 -11.19 6.05 13.11
C ASN A 414 -10.27 5.85 14.31
N TRP A 415 -10.12 6.85 15.18
CA TRP A 415 -9.33 6.69 16.39
C TRP A 415 -9.91 5.65 17.33
N VAL A 416 -11.22 5.72 17.60
CA VAL A 416 -11.89 4.77 18.50
C VAL A 416 -11.79 3.35 17.95
N LEU A 417 -12.10 3.16 16.67
CA LEU A 417 -12.09 1.86 16.00
C LEU A 417 -10.69 1.26 16.00
N THR A 418 -9.68 2.03 15.59
CA THR A 418 -8.28 1.58 15.54
C THR A 418 -7.75 1.28 16.94
N ALA A 419 -7.96 2.18 17.91
CA ALA A 419 -7.43 2.04 19.27
C ALA A 419 -8.00 0.83 20.02
N VAL A 420 -9.32 0.63 19.95
CA VAL A 420 -9.95 -0.50 20.63
C VAL A 420 -9.65 -1.81 19.91
N THR A 421 -9.58 -1.82 18.58
CA THR A 421 -9.15 -3.02 17.82
C THR A 421 -7.72 -3.40 18.18
N TYR A 422 -6.79 -2.44 18.20
CA TYR A 422 -5.41 -2.66 18.64
C TYR A 422 -5.34 -3.27 20.04
N ALA A 423 -5.95 -2.60 21.02
CA ALA A 423 -5.86 -3.04 22.41
C ALA A 423 -6.54 -4.39 22.66
N SER A 424 -7.63 -4.68 21.95
CA SER A 424 -8.35 -5.95 22.09
C SER A 424 -7.58 -7.09 21.44
N HIS A 425 -7.04 -6.89 20.23
CA HIS A 425 -6.28 -7.90 19.50
C HIS A 425 -4.93 -8.23 20.16
N THR A 426 -4.24 -7.20 20.69
CA THR A 426 -2.93 -7.37 21.34
C THR A 426 -3.01 -7.63 22.84
N GLU A 427 -4.22 -7.61 23.40
CA GLU A 427 -4.48 -7.68 24.83
C GLU A 427 -3.75 -6.61 25.67
N ASP A 428 -3.34 -5.47 25.08
CA ASP A 428 -2.64 -4.39 25.78
C ASP A 428 -3.60 -3.54 26.63
N ARG A 429 -4.09 -4.17 27.71
CA ARG A 429 -4.96 -3.52 28.71
C ARG A 429 -4.30 -2.33 29.39
N ARG A 430 -2.97 -2.32 29.52
CA ARG A 430 -2.23 -1.22 30.15
C ARG A 430 -2.28 0.03 29.26
N TRP A 431 -2.02 -0.13 27.98
CA TRP A 431 -2.13 0.96 27.01
C TRP A 431 -3.58 1.46 26.92
N LEU A 432 -4.54 0.56 26.88
CA LEU A 432 -5.97 0.91 26.87
C LEU A 432 -6.37 1.72 28.12
N LYS A 433 -5.92 1.30 29.31
CA LYS A 433 -6.16 2.02 30.56
C LYS A 433 -5.52 3.41 30.57
N THR A 434 -4.32 3.54 30.00
CA THR A 434 -3.62 4.83 29.87
C THR A 434 -4.43 5.81 29.00
N ASN A 435 -5.14 5.28 28.01
CA ASN A 435 -5.98 6.03 27.08
C ASN A 435 -7.46 6.16 27.51
N LEU A 436 -7.84 5.74 28.72
CA LEU A 436 -9.23 5.82 29.20
C LEU A 436 -9.82 7.23 29.09
N LYS A 437 -9.04 8.27 29.44
CA LYS A 437 -9.49 9.67 29.34
C LYS A 437 -9.79 10.07 27.89
N THR A 438 -8.98 9.61 26.95
CA THR A 438 -9.19 9.85 25.52
C THR A 438 -10.45 9.15 25.04
N LEU A 439 -10.65 7.88 25.40
CA LEU A 439 -11.87 7.12 25.04
C LEU A 439 -13.15 7.78 25.57
N LEU A 440 -13.15 8.24 26.83
CA LEU A 440 -14.29 8.97 27.40
C LEU A 440 -14.53 10.30 26.67
N ALA A 441 -13.48 11.03 26.31
CA ALA A 441 -13.60 12.26 25.53
C ALA A 441 -14.11 12.02 24.11
N CYS A 442 -13.73 10.91 23.48
CA CYS A 442 -14.27 10.50 22.18
C CYS A 442 -15.76 10.17 22.29
N ALA A 443 -16.17 9.40 23.30
CA ALA A 443 -17.57 9.05 23.54
C ALA A 443 -18.44 10.31 23.74
N GLU A 444 -17.96 11.28 24.52
CA GLU A 444 -18.67 12.55 24.69
C GLU A 444 -18.75 13.35 23.38
N SER A 445 -17.68 13.39 22.59
CA SER A 445 -17.72 14.10 21.31
C SER A 445 -18.71 13.46 20.33
N LEU A 446 -18.78 12.12 20.26
CA LEU A 446 -19.78 11.41 19.45
C LEU A 446 -21.21 11.77 19.89
N HIS A 447 -21.45 11.81 21.19
CA HIS A 447 -22.73 12.20 21.77
C HIS A 447 -23.16 13.63 21.39
N VAL A 448 -22.25 14.59 21.48
CA VAL A 448 -22.54 15.99 21.13
C VAL A 448 -22.75 16.16 19.63
N ARG A 449 -22.03 15.39 18.79
CA ARG A 449 -22.18 15.41 17.32
C ARG A 449 -23.47 14.77 16.83
N ASP A 450 -24.06 13.86 17.61
CA ASP A 450 -25.43 13.37 17.42
C ASP A 450 -26.45 14.47 17.74
N ASP A 451 -26.50 14.90 19.01
CA ASP A 451 -27.23 16.11 19.43
C ASP A 451 -26.68 16.62 20.78
N ALA A 452 -26.63 17.95 20.94
CA ALA A 452 -26.30 18.58 22.22
C ALA A 452 -27.36 18.32 23.29
N ASP A 453 -28.63 18.12 22.91
CA ASP A 453 -29.69 17.71 23.83
C ASP A 453 -29.74 16.18 23.94
N PRO A 454 -29.40 15.56 25.09
CA PRO A 454 -29.42 14.11 25.26
C PRO A 454 -30.78 13.45 24.97
N LYS A 455 -31.88 14.21 25.05
CA LYS A 455 -33.24 13.71 24.77
C LYS A 455 -33.55 13.61 23.28
N LYS A 456 -32.80 14.32 22.43
CA LYS A 456 -32.96 14.34 20.96
C LYS A 456 -32.01 13.41 20.23
N ARG A 457 -31.01 12.88 20.95
CA ARG A 457 -30.03 11.93 20.44
C ARG A 457 -30.68 10.68 19.88
N ASP A 458 -30.41 10.37 18.61
CA ASP A 458 -30.84 9.14 17.93
C ASP A 458 -29.66 8.23 17.56
N GLY A 459 -28.43 8.63 17.88
CA GLY A 459 -27.18 7.96 17.59
C GLY A 459 -26.52 8.36 16.27
N ILE A 460 -27.26 9.00 15.35
CA ILE A 460 -26.76 9.39 14.02
C ILE A 460 -26.02 10.72 14.16
N LEU A 461 -24.81 10.82 13.61
CA LEU A 461 -24.02 12.05 13.67
C LEU A 461 -24.54 13.11 12.69
N LYS A 462 -24.75 14.34 13.17
CA LYS A 462 -25.44 15.43 12.42
C LYS A 462 -24.73 16.77 12.44
N ARG A 463 -23.88 17.04 13.45
CA ARG A 463 -23.32 18.38 13.69
C ARG A 463 -21.90 18.51 13.17
N ASP A 464 -21.75 19.20 12.05
CA ASP A 464 -20.46 19.56 11.48
C ASP A 464 -19.65 20.45 12.45
N SER A 465 -18.35 20.16 12.48
CA SER A 465 -17.29 20.90 13.15
C SER A 465 -17.29 22.37 12.75
N ASP A 466 -17.03 23.26 13.72
CA ASP A 466 -16.80 24.67 13.45
C ASP A 466 -15.48 24.94 12.72
N ARG A 467 -14.62 23.92 12.54
CA ARG A 467 -13.46 24.03 11.65
C ARG A 467 -13.84 24.14 10.17
N CYS A 468 -15.02 23.66 9.78
CA CYS A 468 -15.52 23.82 8.41
C CYS A 468 -15.86 25.27 8.06
N GLY A 469 -15.83 26.21 9.01
CA GLY A 469 -16.33 27.57 8.80
C GLY A 469 -17.86 27.65 8.85
N ALA A 470 -18.40 28.85 8.60
CA ALA A 470 -19.83 29.12 8.76
C ALA A 470 -20.71 28.53 7.64
N ASP A 471 -20.12 28.24 6.49
CA ASP A 471 -20.75 27.82 5.24
C ASP A 471 -20.22 26.47 4.71
N GLY A 472 -19.26 25.86 5.39
CA GLY A 472 -18.74 24.53 5.06
C GLY A 472 -19.50 23.38 5.73
N SER A 473 -19.10 22.16 5.37
CA SER A 473 -19.58 20.92 6.02
C SER A 473 -18.51 19.85 5.97
N GLU A 474 -18.55 18.91 6.92
CA GLU A 474 -17.60 17.82 6.97
C GLU A 474 -17.81 16.82 5.83
N ILE A 475 -16.70 16.21 5.41
CA ILE A 475 -16.67 15.10 4.46
C ILE A 475 -16.22 13.81 5.14
N THR A 476 -16.42 12.68 4.46
CA THR A 476 -15.83 11.39 4.86
C THR A 476 -14.52 11.14 4.10
N THR A 477 -13.91 9.96 4.31
CA THR A 477 -12.79 9.47 3.51
C THR A 477 -13.05 9.50 2.00
N TYR A 478 -14.32 9.37 1.56
CA TYR A 478 -14.71 9.36 0.15
C TYR A 478 -14.77 10.77 -0.45
N ASP A 479 -13.69 11.53 -0.31
CA ASP A 479 -13.56 12.96 -0.56
C ASP A 479 -13.89 13.43 -1.99
N SER A 480 -13.64 12.56 -2.96
CA SER A 480 -13.82 12.79 -4.40
C SER A 480 -15.10 12.15 -4.94
N LEU A 481 -15.95 11.60 -4.07
CA LEU A 481 -17.26 11.08 -4.46
C LEU A 481 -18.35 12.14 -4.29
N ASP A 482 -19.50 11.86 -4.90
CA ASP A 482 -20.70 12.66 -4.70
C ASP A 482 -21.20 12.56 -3.25
N VAL A 483 -22.26 13.31 -2.94
CA VAL A 483 -22.85 13.39 -1.59
C VAL A 483 -23.16 12.01 -0.97
N SER A 484 -23.39 10.98 -1.79
CA SER A 484 -23.73 9.63 -1.31
C SER A 484 -22.69 9.06 -0.34
N LEU A 485 -21.41 9.31 -0.60
CA LEU A 485 -20.31 8.87 0.25
C LEU A 485 -19.47 10.05 0.75
N GLY A 486 -19.40 11.16 0.01
CA GLY A 486 -18.59 12.32 0.38
C GLY A 486 -19.08 13.07 1.61
N GLN A 487 -20.41 13.19 1.84
CA GLN A 487 -20.94 13.93 2.99
C GLN A 487 -20.88 13.11 4.29
N ALA A 488 -20.40 13.70 5.39
CA ALA A 488 -20.35 13.02 6.70
C ALA A 488 -21.69 13.02 7.46
N ARG A 489 -22.33 14.19 7.64
CA ARG A 489 -23.57 14.28 8.41
C ARG A 489 -24.68 13.43 7.81
N ASN A 490 -25.48 12.78 8.67
CA ASN A 490 -26.62 11.96 8.28
C ASN A 490 -26.29 10.87 7.24
N ASN A 491 -25.04 10.41 7.17
CA ASN A 491 -24.59 9.42 6.20
C ASN A 491 -24.71 7.99 6.74
N LEU A 492 -25.23 7.07 5.93
CA LEU A 492 -25.43 5.66 6.29
C LEU A 492 -24.12 4.93 6.56
N TYR A 493 -23.09 5.13 5.73
CA TYR A 493 -21.75 4.54 5.96
C TYR A 493 -21.21 4.97 7.32
N LEU A 494 -21.25 6.28 7.59
CA LEU A 494 -20.75 6.83 8.84
C LEU A 494 -21.61 6.41 10.04
N ALA A 495 -22.93 6.25 9.88
CA ALA A 495 -23.84 5.77 10.92
C ALA A 495 -23.53 4.31 11.30
N VAL A 496 -23.29 3.43 10.33
CA VAL A 496 -22.93 2.02 10.60
C VAL A 496 -21.53 1.93 11.21
N LYS A 497 -20.60 2.78 10.78
CA LYS A 497 -19.29 2.92 11.42
C LYS A 497 -19.37 3.44 12.86
N THR A 498 -20.31 4.36 13.14
CA THR A 498 -20.63 4.84 14.48
C THR A 498 -21.19 3.72 15.36
N LEU A 499 -22.02 2.83 14.81
CA LEU A 499 -22.49 1.64 15.51
C LEU A 499 -21.33 0.72 15.91
N GLY A 500 -20.40 0.45 14.98
CA GLY A 500 -19.17 -0.30 15.28
C GLY A 500 -18.34 0.34 16.39
N ALA A 501 -18.17 1.66 16.36
CA ALA A 501 -17.44 2.39 17.39
C ALA A 501 -18.09 2.28 18.78
N TRP A 502 -19.42 2.39 18.88
CA TRP A 502 -20.12 2.23 20.16
C TRP A 502 -20.05 0.80 20.71
N VAL A 503 -20.13 -0.23 19.84
CA VAL A 503 -19.91 -1.63 20.24
C VAL A 503 -18.50 -1.81 20.81
N LEU A 504 -17.48 -1.26 20.17
CA LEU A 504 -16.10 -1.33 20.64
C LEU A 504 -15.92 -0.55 21.96
N LEU A 505 -16.50 0.65 22.09
CA LEU A 505 -16.47 1.43 23.33
C LEU A 505 -17.16 0.71 24.51
N GLU A 506 -18.31 0.06 24.28
CA GLU A 506 -18.98 -0.77 25.30
C GLU A 506 -18.00 -1.82 25.86
N ARG A 507 -17.33 -2.55 24.97
CA ARG A 507 -16.36 -3.60 25.35
C ARG A 507 -15.15 -3.04 26.07
N ALA A 508 -14.58 -1.94 25.56
CA ALA A 508 -13.42 -1.30 26.16
C ALA A 508 -13.74 -0.75 27.57
N PHE A 509 -14.87 -0.05 27.74
CA PHE A 509 -15.29 0.46 29.04
C PHE A 509 -15.61 -0.66 30.02
N GLY A 510 -16.25 -1.75 29.57
CA GLY A 510 -16.47 -2.94 30.39
C GLY A 510 -15.15 -3.54 30.89
N ALA A 511 -14.17 -3.72 30.00
CA ALA A 511 -12.84 -4.25 30.36
C ALA A 511 -12.05 -3.33 31.31
N LEU A 512 -12.32 -2.02 31.30
CA LEU A 512 -11.72 -1.03 32.19
C LEU A 512 -12.52 -0.77 33.49
N GLY A 513 -13.58 -1.54 33.75
CA GLY A 513 -14.41 -1.39 34.95
C GLY A 513 -15.28 -0.13 34.97
N GLN A 514 -15.51 0.51 33.81
CA GLN A 514 -16.34 1.71 33.67
C GLN A 514 -17.80 1.33 33.38
N ALA A 515 -18.47 0.71 34.36
CA ALA A 515 -19.80 0.11 34.17
C ALA A 515 -20.85 1.10 33.62
N LYS A 516 -20.87 2.35 34.12
CA LYS A 516 -21.78 3.38 33.60
C LYS A 516 -21.51 3.71 32.13
N ALA A 517 -20.26 3.98 31.79
CA ALA A 517 -19.88 4.32 30.41
C ALA A 517 -20.12 3.16 29.45
N ALA A 518 -19.90 1.91 29.89
CA ALA A 518 -20.23 0.72 29.11
C ALA A 518 -21.74 0.59 28.88
N GLY A 519 -22.56 0.82 29.92
CA GLY A 519 -24.02 0.81 29.81
C GLY A 519 -24.55 1.92 28.89
N ASP A 520 -23.99 3.12 28.99
CA ASP A 520 -24.35 4.26 28.12
C ASP A 520 -23.97 3.97 26.66
N ALA A 521 -22.77 3.42 26.40
CA ALA A 521 -22.34 3.00 25.07
C ALA A 521 -23.26 1.92 24.48
N ARG A 522 -23.63 0.92 25.29
CA ARG A 522 -24.57 -0.14 24.90
C ARG A 522 -25.92 0.42 24.48
N ALA A 523 -26.52 1.26 25.33
CA ALA A 523 -27.81 1.88 25.06
C ALA A 523 -27.79 2.77 23.80
N THR A 524 -26.65 3.41 23.54
CA THR A 524 -26.45 4.25 22.36
C THR A 524 -26.32 3.42 21.09
N ALA A 525 -25.58 2.32 21.11
CA ALA A 525 -25.52 1.37 20.01
C ALA A 525 -26.91 0.79 19.67
N ASP A 526 -27.69 0.41 20.69
CA ASP A 526 -29.05 -0.13 20.50
C ASP A 526 -29.98 0.90 19.87
N ARG A 527 -29.94 2.15 20.36
CA ARG A 527 -30.71 3.26 19.81
C ARG A 527 -30.32 3.54 18.36
N LEU A 528 -29.03 3.63 18.07
CA LEU A 528 -28.52 3.88 16.73
C LEU A 528 -28.97 2.80 15.74
N ALA A 529 -28.85 1.52 16.11
CA ALA A 529 -29.31 0.42 15.25
C ALA A 529 -30.82 0.51 14.95
N GLN A 530 -31.63 0.90 15.94
CA GLN A 530 -33.05 1.17 15.76
C GLN A 530 -33.30 2.38 14.85
N SER A 531 -32.58 3.48 15.05
CA SER A 531 -32.72 4.69 14.23
C SER A 531 -32.36 4.42 12.77
N ILE A 532 -31.29 3.67 12.50
CA ILE A 532 -30.93 3.26 11.13
C ILE A 532 -32.06 2.43 10.52
N THR A 533 -32.61 1.47 11.27
CA THR A 533 -33.73 0.62 10.80
C THR A 533 -34.93 1.44 10.31
N GLN A 534 -35.20 2.57 10.95
CA GLN A 534 -36.29 3.50 10.57
C GLN A 534 -36.00 4.31 9.30
N LYS A 535 -34.75 4.33 8.82
CA LYS A 535 -34.36 4.99 7.55
C LYS A 535 -34.49 4.08 6.33
N PHE A 536 -34.88 2.82 6.51
CA PHE A 536 -35.08 1.90 5.40
C PHE A 536 -36.30 2.31 4.55
N GLU A 537 -36.09 2.47 3.25
CA GLU A 537 -37.13 2.77 2.26
C GLU A 537 -37.86 1.48 1.90
N HIS A 538 -39.03 1.25 2.49
CA HIS A 538 -39.84 0.06 2.21
C HIS A 538 -40.39 0.01 0.77
N ASP A 539 -40.53 1.17 0.10
CA ASP A 539 -40.96 1.26 -1.29
C ASP A 539 -39.87 0.82 -2.28
N THR A 540 -38.59 1.06 -1.95
CA THR A 540 -37.46 0.70 -2.83
C THR A 540 -36.69 -0.52 -2.34
N GLY A 541 -36.88 -0.95 -1.09
CA GLY A 541 -36.12 -2.04 -0.48
C GLY A 541 -34.67 -1.68 -0.14
N PHE A 542 -34.34 -0.40 0.04
CA PHE A 542 -32.98 0.06 0.32
C PHE A 542 -32.91 1.02 1.51
N PHE A 543 -31.74 1.09 2.14
CA PHE A 543 -31.32 2.31 2.80
C PHE A 543 -30.82 3.37 1.78
N PRO A 544 -31.20 4.65 1.92
CA PRO A 544 -30.52 5.73 1.21
C PRO A 544 -29.15 5.98 1.82
N ALA A 545 -28.21 6.42 1.00
CA ALA A 545 -26.84 6.71 1.43
C ALA A 545 -26.77 7.89 2.41
N VAL A 546 -27.68 8.86 2.28
CA VAL A 546 -27.80 10.02 3.17
C VAL A 546 -29.25 10.20 3.60
N PHE A 547 -29.49 10.46 4.89
CA PHE A 547 -30.83 10.53 5.48
C PHE A 547 -31.48 11.92 5.41
N GLU A 548 -31.03 12.78 4.50
CA GLU A 548 -31.53 14.14 4.29
C GLU A 548 -31.67 14.45 2.80
N LYS A 549 -32.44 15.50 2.50
CA LYS A 549 -32.64 16.05 1.14
C LYS A 549 -33.14 15.03 0.09
N GLY A 550 -33.79 13.95 0.52
CA GLY A 550 -34.36 12.94 -0.37
C GLY A 550 -33.32 12.15 -1.18
N ASN A 551 -32.08 12.02 -0.70
CA ASN A 551 -31.07 11.19 -1.35
C ASN A 551 -31.60 9.75 -1.55
N ARG A 552 -31.36 9.18 -2.73
CA ARG A 552 -31.74 7.80 -3.08
C ARG A 552 -30.56 6.99 -3.64
N SER A 553 -29.32 7.37 -3.30
CA SER A 553 -28.14 6.62 -3.72
C SER A 553 -28.00 5.34 -2.89
N ARG A 554 -27.43 4.28 -3.49
CA ARG A 554 -27.22 2.96 -2.86
C ARG A 554 -25.73 2.71 -2.72
N ILE A 555 -25.29 2.22 -1.56
CA ILE A 555 -23.86 2.19 -1.24
C ILE A 555 -23.44 0.86 -0.58
N LEU A 556 -22.36 0.28 -1.08
CA LEU A 556 -21.77 -0.94 -0.51
C LEU A 556 -21.13 -0.72 0.87
N PRO A 557 -20.52 0.44 1.18
CA PRO A 557 -20.01 0.76 2.53
C PRO A 557 -21.06 0.77 3.65
N ALA A 558 -22.35 0.56 3.36
CA ALA A 558 -23.40 0.43 4.37
C ALA A 558 -23.20 -0.75 5.35
N VAL A 559 -22.21 -1.62 5.13
CA VAL A 559 -21.84 -2.70 6.06
C VAL A 559 -20.47 -2.50 6.70
N GLU A 560 -19.73 -1.46 6.31
CA GLU A 560 -18.29 -1.34 6.60
C GLU A 560 -18.00 -1.32 8.11
N GLY A 561 -18.82 -0.65 8.92
CA GLY A 561 -18.64 -0.58 10.36
C GLY A 561 -18.64 -1.92 11.11
N PHE A 562 -19.17 -2.99 10.52
CA PHE A 562 -19.15 -4.33 11.13
C PHE A 562 -17.80 -5.04 11.00
N ILE A 563 -16.86 -4.54 10.19
CA ILE A 563 -15.55 -5.19 10.02
C ILE A 563 -14.80 -5.32 11.34
N TYR A 564 -14.85 -4.32 12.21
CA TYR A 564 -14.10 -4.29 13.47
C TYR A 564 -14.62 -5.32 14.48
N PRO A 565 -15.92 -5.37 14.84
CA PRO A 565 -16.43 -6.44 15.69
C PRO A 565 -16.31 -7.82 15.03
N LEU A 566 -16.39 -7.93 13.70
CA LEU A 566 -16.15 -9.18 12.98
C LEU A 566 -14.71 -9.68 13.17
N TYR A 567 -13.72 -8.81 12.93
CA TYR A 567 -12.30 -9.13 13.10
C TYR A 567 -11.94 -9.51 14.54
N LEU A 568 -12.60 -8.90 15.53
CA LEU A 568 -12.41 -9.20 16.96
C LEU A 568 -13.24 -10.40 17.46
N GLY A 569 -14.07 -11.02 16.60
CA GLY A 569 -14.91 -12.15 16.99
C GLY A 569 -16.06 -11.79 17.94
N TYR A 570 -16.56 -10.55 17.91
CA TYR A 570 -17.66 -10.08 18.77
C TYR A 570 -19.02 -10.54 18.22
N THR A 571 -19.35 -11.81 18.45
CA THR A 571 -20.54 -12.47 17.91
C THR A 571 -21.87 -11.86 18.34
N ASP A 572 -21.95 -11.19 19.48
CA ASP A 572 -23.15 -10.47 19.90
C ASP A 572 -23.50 -9.28 19.00
N ALA A 573 -22.48 -8.68 18.36
CA ALA A 573 -22.64 -7.58 17.43
C ALA A 573 -22.76 -8.03 15.96
N THR A 574 -22.30 -9.25 15.63
CA THR A 574 -22.31 -9.79 14.26
C THR A 574 -23.31 -10.93 14.02
N ASN A 575 -23.96 -11.45 15.07
CA ASN A 575 -25.01 -12.44 14.92
C ASN A 575 -26.27 -11.81 14.30
N ARG A 576 -26.59 -12.26 13.08
CA ARG A 576 -27.73 -11.79 12.27
C ARG A 576 -29.10 -12.02 12.91
N THR A 577 -29.22 -12.99 13.83
CA THR A 577 -30.45 -13.25 14.58
C THR A 577 -30.36 -12.75 16.02
N GLY A 578 -29.30 -12.02 16.35
CA GLY A 578 -29.01 -11.51 17.68
C GLY A 578 -29.45 -10.06 17.89
N ARG A 579 -28.60 -9.31 18.59
CA ARG A 579 -28.87 -7.96 19.12
C ARG A 579 -29.40 -6.98 18.07
N PHE A 580 -28.83 -7.02 16.86
CA PHE A 580 -29.19 -6.09 15.77
C PHE A 580 -29.99 -6.77 14.64
N ALA A 581 -30.72 -7.84 14.94
CA ALA A 581 -31.40 -8.66 13.92
C ALA A 581 -32.27 -7.88 12.90
N PRO A 582 -33.08 -6.87 13.29
CA PRO A 582 -33.84 -6.08 12.33
C PRO A 582 -32.95 -5.36 11.30
N LEU A 583 -31.87 -4.73 11.77
CA LEU A 583 -30.89 -4.06 10.92
C LEU A 583 -30.20 -5.05 9.98
N PHE A 584 -29.77 -6.22 10.48
CA PHE A 584 -29.16 -7.26 9.64
C PHE A 584 -30.08 -7.77 8.54
N ARG A 585 -31.38 -7.94 8.82
CA ARG A 585 -32.35 -8.33 7.77
C ARG A 585 -32.43 -7.27 6.66
N GLN A 586 -32.53 -6.00 7.03
CA GLN A 586 -32.61 -4.90 6.07
C GLN A 586 -31.29 -4.69 5.32
N LEU A 587 -30.14 -4.85 5.99
CA LEU A 587 -28.82 -4.80 5.33
C LEU A 587 -28.64 -5.96 4.36
N GLY A 588 -29.08 -7.17 4.70
CA GLY A 588 -29.08 -8.31 3.79
C GLY A 588 -29.94 -8.03 2.55
N GLN A 589 -31.13 -7.46 2.74
CA GLN A 589 -32.00 -7.02 1.64
C GLN A 589 -31.38 -5.89 0.80
N HIS A 590 -30.75 -4.90 1.44
CA HIS A 590 -30.03 -3.82 0.76
C HIS A 590 -28.90 -4.41 -0.09
N MET A 591 -28.06 -5.28 0.47
CA MET A 591 -26.90 -5.85 -0.22
C MET A 591 -27.31 -6.76 -1.39
N ALA A 592 -28.33 -7.60 -1.20
CA ALA A 592 -28.84 -8.47 -2.27
C ALA A 592 -29.32 -7.68 -3.51
N GLN A 593 -29.94 -6.52 -3.29
CA GLN A 593 -30.39 -5.65 -4.38
C GLN A 593 -29.29 -4.72 -4.88
N ALA A 594 -28.36 -4.28 -4.03
CA ALA A 594 -27.23 -3.46 -4.45
C ALA A 594 -26.29 -4.23 -5.38
N LEU A 595 -26.03 -5.52 -5.08
CA LEU A 595 -25.17 -6.41 -5.86
C LEU A 595 -25.87 -6.95 -7.12
N GLN A 596 -26.51 -6.05 -7.87
CA GLN A 596 -27.11 -6.31 -9.17
C GLN A 596 -26.45 -5.42 -10.23
N PRO A 597 -26.30 -5.90 -11.48
CA PRO A 597 -25.81 -5.10 -12.60
C PRO A 597 -26.61 -3.80 -12.76
N GLY A 598 -25.89 -2.69 -12.90
CA GLY A 598 -26.47 -1.34 -13.01
C GLY A 598 -26.67 -0.64 -11.68
N ILE A 599 -26.78 -1.35 -10.55
CA ILE A 599 -26.99 -0.74 -9.22
C ILE A 599 -25.67 -0.48 -8.50
N CYS A 600 -25.02 -1.48 -7.92
CA CYS A 600 -23.66 -1.38 -7.34
C CYS A 600 -22.71 -2.43 -7.92
N LEU A 601 -23.14 -3.16 -8.96
CA LEU A 601 -22.24 -3.76 -9.94
C LEU A 601 -22.30 -2.90 -11.20
N ASP A 602 -21.13 -2.54 -11.74
CA ASP A 602 -21.07 -1.77 -12.96
C ASP A 602 -21.68 -2.57 -14.12
N ALA A 603 -22.57 -1.95 -14.90
CA ALA A 603 -23.30 -2.65 -15.96
C ALA A 603 -22.42 -3.04 -17.15
N LYS A 604 -21.27 -2.39 -17.32
CA LYS A 604 -20.36 -2.60 -18.45
C LYS A 604 -19.22 -3.56 -18.08
N SER A 605 -18.56 -3.33 -16.95
CA SER A 605 -17.41 -4.15 -16.53
C SER A 605 -17.80 -5.34 -15.66
N GLY A 606 -18.93 -5.27 -14.93
CA GLY A 606 -19.30 -6.22 -13.89
C GLY A 606 -18.56 -6.00 -12.55
N GLY A 607 -17.64 -5.04 -12.47
CA GLY A 607 -16.90 -4.73 -11.25
C GLY A 607 -17.79 -4.07 -10.20
N TRP A 608 -17.48 -4.32 -8.92
CA TRP A 608 -18.16 -3.65 -7.80
C TRP A 608 -17.93 -2.13 -7.88
N LYS A 609 -19.00 -1.35 -7.74
CA LYS A 609 -18.97 0.11 -7.60
C LYS A 609 -19.56 0.52 -6.25
N MET A 610 -18.80 1.31 -5.47
CA MET A 610 -19.15 1.61 -4.08
C MET A 610 -20.45 2.41 -3.92
N SER A 611 -20.84 3.17 -4.94
CA SER A 611 -22.08 3.94 -4.98
C SER A 611 -22.80 3.75 -6.31
N SER A 612 -24.12 3.69 -6.29
CA SER A 612 -24.94 3.60 -7.49
C SER A 612 -24.92 4.87 -8.35
N THR A 613 -24.52 6.00 -7.78
CA THR A 613 -24.51 7.32 -8.45
C THR A 613 -23.12 7.81 -8.84
N SER A 614 -22.07 7.01 -8.58
CA SER A 614 -20.69 7.34 -8.95
C SER A 614 -20.06 6.22 -9.77
N THR A 615 -19.26 6.59 -10.78
CA THR A 615 -18.38 5.64 -11.48
C THR A 615 -17.00 5.53 -10.84
N ASN A 616 -16.61 6.49 -9.98
CA ASN A 616 -15.39 6.38 -9.19
C ASN A 616 -15.62 5.40 -8.04
N THR A 617 -14.87 4.29 -8.04
CA THR A 617 -14.95 3.19 -7.08
C THR A 617 -13.58 2.88 -6.50
N TRP A 618 -13.54 2.40 -5.26
CA TRP A 618 -12.31 2.33 -4.47
C TRP A 618 -12.01 0.88 -4.09
N PHE A 619 -10.93 0.31 -4.63
CA PHE A 619 -10.61 -1.10 -4.43
C PHE A 619 -10.43 -1.49 -2.96
N SER A 620 -9.75 -0.68 -2.17
CA SER A 620 -9.51 -0.93 -0.75
C SER A 620 -10.83 -1.13 0.01
N LYS A 621 -11.82 -0.30 -0.31
CA LYS A 621 -13.16 -0.35 0.30
C LYS A 621 -14.01 -1.47 -0.28
N ILE A 622 -13.89 -1.76 -1.58
CA ILE A 622 -14.47 -2.98 -2.18
C ILE A 622 -13.99 -4.20 -1.41
N ALA A 623 -12.70 -4.30 -1.10
CA ALA A 623 -12.15 -5.47 -0.43
C ALA A 623 -12.70 -5.67 0.99
N ILE A 624 -12.91 -4.58 1.74
CA ILE A 624 -13.60 -4.62 3.04
C ILE A 624 -15.05 -5.06 2.86
N ALA A 625 -15.77 -4.45 1.92
CA ALA A 625 -17.18 -4.79 1.66
C ALA A 625 -17.32 -6.27 1.24
N GLN A 626 -16.46 -6.78 0.36
CA GLN A 626 -16.44 -8.18 -0.05
C GLN A 626 -16.21 -9.12 1.13
N HIS A 627 -15.28 -8.78 2.04
CA HIS A 627 -15.03 -9.60 3.23
C HIS A 627 -16.26 -9.62 4.15
N VAL A 628 -16.80 -8.45 4.51
CA VAL A 628 -17.96 -8.34 5.39
C VAL A 628 -19.18 -9.03 4.79
N VAL A 629 -19.43 -8.86 3.50
CA VAL A 629 -20.54 -9.51 2.79
C VAL A 629 -20.37 -11.02 2.76
N ARG A 630 -19.18 -11.55 2.45
CA ARG A 630 -18.94 -13.01 2.46
C ARG A 630 -19.14 -13.64 3.83
N GLN A 631 -18.73 -12.95 4.89
CA GLN A 631 -18.82 -13.47 6.26
C GLN A 631 -20.22 -13.31 6.87
N LEU A 632 -20.90 -12.18 6.63
CA LEU A 632 -22.18 -11.86 7.28
C LEU A 632 -23.41 -12.09 6.39
N PHE A 633 -23.24 -12.07 5.07
CA PHE A 633 -24.33 -12.18 4.10
C PHE A 633 -23.97 -13.12 2.92
N PRO A 634 -23.42 -14.33 3.15
CA PRO A 634 -22.90 -15.18 2.07
C PRO A 634 -23.93 -15.49 0.98
N GLU A 635 -25.23 -15.49 1.31
CA GLU A 635 -26.32 -15.73 0.37
C GLU A 635 -26.51 -14.62 -0.67
N VAL A 636 -26.02 -13.41 -0.42
CA VAL A 636 -26.16 -12.29 -1.37
C VAL A 636 -25.11 -12.34 -2.49
N MET A 637 -24.07 -13.15 -2.32
CA MET A 637 -23.00 -13.34 -3.31
C MET A 637 -23.52 -14.18 -4.49
N ASN A 638 -24.14 -13.52 -5.45
CA ASN A 638 -24.52 -14.13 -6.73
C ASN A 638 -23.32 -14.26 -7.69
N ASP A 639 -23.50 -14.95 -8.81
CA ASP A 639 -22.43 -15.23 -9.78
C ASP A 639 -21.80 -13.95 -10.34
N ALA A 640 -22.60 -12.91 -10.59
CA ALA A 640 -22.10 -11.62 -11.08
C ALA A 640 -21.22 -10.93 -10.03
N ALA A 641 -21.62 -10.94 -8.75
CA ALA A 641 -20.85 -10.38 -7.66
C ALA A 641 -19.52 -11.14 -7.46
N ARG A 642 -19.52 -12.47 -7.60
CA ARG A 642 -18.30 -13.32 -7.53
C ARG A 642 -17.36 -13.08 -8.70
N ALA A 643 -17.87 -12.80 -9.89
CA ALA A 643 -17.06 -12.46 -11.06
C ALA A 643 -16.28 -11.15 -10.88
N GLY A 644 -16.67 -10.30 -9.92
CA GLY A 644 -16.01 -9.03 -9.60
C GLY A 644 -14.52 -9.16 -9.33
N ASP A 645 -14.07 -10.23 -8.68
CA ASP A 645 -12.64 -10.43 -8.35
C ASP A 645 -11.74 -10.37 -9.59
N ARG A 646 -12.17 -11.04 -10.66
CA ARG A 646 -11.45 -11.02 -11.95
C ARG A 646 -11.39 -9.61 -12.52
N VAL A 647 -12.51 -8.89 -12.47
CA VAL A 647 -12.62 -7.52 -12.98
C VAL A 647 -11.67 -6.58 -12.21
N HIS A 648 -11.65 -6.69 -10.88
CA HIS A 648 -10.77 -5.89 -10.02
C HIS A 648 -9.30 -6.21 -10.25
N ALA A 649 -8.95 -7.49 -10.39
CA ALA A 649 -7.59 -7.91 -10.75
C ALA A 649 -7.20 -7.38 -12.14
N ASP A 650 -8.10 -7.46 -13.12
CA ASP A 650 -7.89 -6.93 -14.48
C ASP A 650 -7.64 -5.42 -14.49
N TRP A 651 -8.32 -4.63 -13.66
CA TRP A 651 -8.02 -3.20 -13.53
C TRP A 651 -6.56 -2.97 -13.12
N GLN A 652 -6.07 -3.71 -12.12
CA GLN A 652 -4.73 -3.57 -11.54
C GLN A 652 -3.61 -4.14 -12.43
N ARG A 653 -3.86 -5.23 -13.18
CA ARG A 653 -2.84 -5.90 -14.01
C ARG A 653 -2.83 -5.50 -15.48
N THR A 654 -3.67 -4.54 -15.85
CA THR A 654 -3.65 -3.95 -17.20
C THR A 654 -3.27 -2.48 -17.13
N PRO A 655 -2.82 -1.84 -18.23
CA PRO A 655 -2.30 -0.47 -18.18
C PRO A 655 -3.24 0.63 -17.67
N GLY A 656 -4.52 0.34 -17.38
CA GLY A 656 -5.44 1.29 -16.76
C GLY A 656 -5.00 1.71 -15.36
N CYS A 657 -4.77 0.76 -14.45
CA CYS A 657 -4.13 1.00 -13.15
C CYS A 657 -2.68 0.51 -13.10
N GLY A 658 -2.34 -0.53 -13.88
CA GLY A 658 -1.02 -1.14 -13.87
C GLY A 658 0.13 -0.18 -14.19
N ARG A 659 -0.14 0.99 -14.78
CA ARG A 659 0.88 2.04 -14.96
C ARG A 659 1.45 2.57 -13.66
N ASP A 660 0.65 2.55 -12.59
CA ASP A 660 0.98 3.21 -11.33
C ASP A 660 1.06 2.21 -10.16
N ALA A 661 1.38 0.95 -10.47
CA ALA A 661 1.37 -0.16 -9.52
C ALA A 661 -0.02 -0.41 -8.92
N MET A 662 -0.21 -0.30 -7.61
CA MET A 662 -1.52 -0.44 -6.97
C MET A 662 -2.27 0.89 -7.00
N CYS A 663 -3.49 0.89 -7.53
CA CYS A 663 -4.38 2.05 -7.50
C CYS A 663 -5.62 1.78 -6.65
N ASP A 664 -6.14 2.81 -5.99
CA ASP A 664 -7.38 2.67 -5.21
C ASP A 664 -8.58 3.25 -5.95
N GLN A 665 -8.51 4.50 -6.42
CA GLN A 665 -9.63 5.15 -7.11
C GLN A 665 -9.66 4.81 -8.60
N ILE A 666 -10.72 4.15 -9.03
CA ILE A 666 -10.82 3.53 -10.34
C ILE A 666 -12.17 3.87 -10.97
N ARG A 667 -12.18 4.16 -12.26
CA ARG A 667 -13.41 4.22 -13.05
C ARG A 667 -13.97 2.81 -13.23
N SER A 668 -15.04 2.49 -12.51
CA SER A 668 -15.67 1.16 -12.50
C SER A 668 -16.08 0.65 -13.89
N ASP A 669 -16.34 1.51 -14.86
CA ASP A 669 -16.77 1.16 -16.22
C ASP A 669 -15.62 0.79 -17.18
N SER A 670 -14.38 1.12 -16.80
CA SER A 670 -13.23 1.08 -17.70
C SER A 670 -11.94 0.56 -17.06
N GLY A 671 -11.84 0.55 -15.73
CA GLY A 671 -10.62 0.17 -15.01
C GLY A 671 -9.51 1.23 -15.05
N VAL A 672 -9.81 2.45 -15.50
CA VAL A 672 -8.82 3.54 -15.55
C VAL A 672 -8.64 4.15 -14.17
N ALA A 673 -7.40 4.32 -13.72
CA ALA A 673 -7.10 4.97 -12.44
C ALA A 673 -7.44 6.47 -12.45
N CYS A 674 -8.27 6.90 -11.49
CA CYS A 674 -8.63 8.30 -11.26
C CYS A 674 -7.58 9.03 -10.40
N GLY A 675 -7.10 8.35 -9.36
CA GLY A 675 -6.26 8.88 -8.29
C GLY A 675 -5.98 7.80 -7.25
N SER A 676 -5.35 8.19 -6.14
CA SER A 676 -4.83 7.25 -5.15
C SER A 676 -4.01 6.15 -5.82
N ARG A 677 -3.04 6.59 -6.63
CA ARG A 677 -2.09 5.75 -7.35
C ARG A 677 -0.87 5.43 -6.49
N TYR A 678 -0.15 4.36 -6.87
CA TYR A 678 1.08 3.95 -6.20
C TYR A 678 0.89 3.74 -4.69
N TYR A 679 -0.22 3.09 -4.33
CA TYR A 679 -0.97 3.40 -3.12
C TYR A 679 -1.01 2.25 -2.10
N PRO A 680 -0.97 2.55 -0.78
CA PRO A 680 -0.82 1.51 0.24
C PRO A 680 -2.12 0.84 0.70
N ARG A 681 -3.27 1.45 0.43
CA ARG A 681 -4.54 1.12 1.09
C ARG A 681 -5.14 -0.23 0.69
N GLY A 682 -4.68 -0.81 -0.42
CA GLY A 682 -5.18 -2.09 -0.93
C GLY A 682 -5.01 -3.27 0.03
N VAL A 683 -4.14 -3.17 1.04
CA VAL A 683 -3.88 -4.25 2.02
C VAL A 683 -5.09 -4.61 2.88
N SER A 684 -6.21 -3.89 2.77
CA SER A 684 -7.49 -4.34 3.33
C SER A 684 -7.90 -5.73 2.82
N CYS A 685 -7.49 -6.13 1.60
CA CYS A 685 -7.72 -7.48 1.09
C CYS A 685 -6.99 -8.59 1.87
N TYR A 686 -6.07 -8.25 2.79
CA TYR A 686 -5.49 -9.19 3.75
C TYR A 686 -6.56 -9.92 4.58
N LEU A 687 -7.69 -9.27 4.84
CA LEU A 687 -8.84 -9.85 5.56
C LEU A 687 -9.33 -11.15 4.91
N TRP A 688 -9.18 -11.32 3.59
CA TRP A 688 -9.67 -12.49 2.88
C TRP A 688 -8.93 -13.78 3.26
N LEU A 689 -7.72 -13.68 3.81
CA LEU A 689 -6.98 -14.86 4.29
C LEU A 689 -7.66 -15.56 5.47
N SER A 690 -8.60 -14.90 6.14
CA SER A 690 -9.36 -15.47 7.26
C SER A 690 -10.62 -16.25 6.85
N GLU A 691 -10.91 -16.34 5.54
CA GLU A 691 -12.17 -16.90 5.01
C GLU A 691 -12.19 -18.44 4.81
#